data_AF-A0A7R9ZFB4-F1
#
_entry.id   AF-A0A7R9ZFB4-F1
#
_cell.length_a   1.000
_cell.length_b   1.000
_cell.length_c   1.000
_cell.angle_alpha   90.00
_cell.angle_beta   90.00
_cell.angle_gamma   90.00
#
_symmetry.space_group_name_H-M   'P 1'
#
loop_
_entity.id
_entity.type
_entity.pdbx_description
1 polymer ?
#
loop_
_entity_poly.entity_id
_entity_poly.type
_entity_poly.pdbx_seq_one_letter_code
_entity_poly.pdbx_strand_id
1 'polypeptide(L)'
;MPNQYDGERVTYSTAQGRCLADTDLCDYDEIDASIPKVKTGYHWTTDNCFIDVKVDRDGNIAIVYRMNAYTSKVMHVDDGTLNYFPVAWESGFPGENGAACPASCTTLSDGACKCSTSVQEAVVYDNVMPPSKEDALSKLHIGSMNVSSYDAGDFSSEYDAATMITAHKKNAGIDADTVFELVDDTGRTHFLRNMRSTVTLQGTGFSFRNSPHFVSLIPTETDVRDAEYETEAILDHYFYNDNTAPFLAIRFIQRFGISNPTPAFVLAVATAFRSGSFEAGGKTFGDGKYGNLQATAAAVLLHPEARSVVLDADPSHGSLREPLVKVISLMRNLNFTKYNENELVRFDHVGLENTIGQMAHMYPTVFSFFLPEYIPAGRLTPGSLVAPEAMMVDMPKQVAMLNGIFSLVKYGFEDKNGGFGENGNKIGELGYASGLDTAGLVDDLATLLTAGRLSADNRAIVVNAVDHTITNNVGFTLAEQGLELAQQLIATTAEFHSTNIVKKGGPARAVDDSSGSQSLSPYKAVVFLMLAGGCDSYQMLVPHTCAVVGNETSLHDQYVEIREDVALEKESLLLINATDSDQYCDWFGLHPQLQNLQQLYNEKDALLVANAGVLTKPTDKDNYKEDTVTNLFAHNTMQREGKRVDPYEAFPGSGVMGRVTDVLHRNNYKTSAISIDSNSIALVGKPGESPTPFIISKNGITPFNEDPTTNGTFMQEQIDALNSATTADSGFMAETWSSNLFSSLKSNEALDAALASAVTNVTFPSTKLGDSLEMVARLIQTASTREVDRDFFYVQMGGYDTHSEVLANLQNRFVELDGAIGAFSNELKAQGVWDDVVVVEVSDFARTLTPNSGKGTDHAWGGNYFMLGGGLKGGQILGKYPEHITSDAPLNVGRGRIIPTTSWDHLWNGVAEWVGVDLAQDALEVCPNGGNFNDLFTAADLFDPAGGARMRERFLRN
;
A
#
# COMPACT_ATOMS: atom_id res chain seq x y z
N MET A 1 -27.30 -23.36 9.94
CA MET A 1 -28.38 -22.82 9.10
C MET A 1 -27.78 -22.65 7.72
N PRO A 2 -28.38 -23.18 6.65
CA PRO A 2 -27.86 -22.98 5.29
C PRO A 2 -27.91 -21.48 4.95
N ASN A 3 -26.97 -21.01 4.14
CA ASN A 3 -26.88 -19.63 3.68
C ASN A 3 -28.21 -19.18 3.07
N GLN A 4 -28.84 -18.23 3.73
CA GLN A 4 -30.13 -17.66 3.39
C GLN A 4 -29.86 -16.30 2.75
N TYR A 5 -29.95 -16.22 1.41
CA TYR A 5 -29.79 -14.96 0.67
C TYR A 5 -31.17 -14.40 0.31
N ASP A 6 -31.41 -13.13 0.63
CA ASP A 6 -32.59 -12.41 0.17
C ASP A 6 -32.62 -12.41 -1.37
N GLY A 7 -33.71 -12.92 -1.96
CA GLY A 7 -33.93 -12.92 -3.41
C GLY A 7 -33.37 -14.14 -4.18
N GLU A 8 -32.88 -15.19 -3.50
CA GLU A 8 -32.49 -16.45 -4.15
C GLU A 8 -33.70 -17.10 -4.87
N ARG A 9 -33.55 -17.43 -6.15
CA ARG A 9 -34.56 -18.18 -6.92
C ARG A 9 -34.25 -19.68 -6.86
N VAL A 10 -35.17 -20.46 -6.30
CA VAL A 10 -35.09 -21.92 -6.29
C VAL A 10 -36.32 -22.54 -6.95
N THR A 11 -36.28 -23.82 -7.28
CA THR A 11 -37.44 -24.51 -7.87
C THR A 11 -38.61 -24.52 -6.87
N TYR A 12 -39.85 -24.57 -7.37
CA TYR A 12 -41.05 -24.68 -6.53
C TYR A 12 -40.96 -25.84 -5.55
N SER A 13 -40.45 -27.00 -5.98
CA SER A 13 -40.25 -28.17 -5.12
C SER A 13 -39.19 -27.96 -4.04
N THR A 14 -38.06 -27.31 -4.37
CA THR A 14 -36.99 -27.00 -3.39
C THR A 14 -37.50 -26.03 -2.35
N ALA A 15 -38.18 -24.97 -2.79
CA ALA A 15 -38.79 -24.02 -1.89
C ALA A 15 -39.82 -24.75 -1.01
N GLN A 16 -40.71 -25.56 -1.59
CA GLN A 16 -41.79 -26.24 -0.86
C GLN A 16 -41.22 -27.16 0.22
N GLY A 17 -40.13 -27.87 -0.10
CA GLY A 17 -39.39 -28.67 0.87
C GLY A 17 -38.80 -27.84 2.01
N ARG A 18 -38.22 -26.67 1.71
CA ARG A 18 -37.68 -25.73 2.72
C ARG A 18 -38.79 -25.17 3.63
N CYS A 19 -39.95 -24.81 3.09
CA CYS A 19 -41.13 -24.44 3.90
C CYS A 19 -41.55 -25.58 4.82
N LEU A 20 -41.76 -26.79 4.29
CA LEU A 20 -42.18 -27.92 5.13
C LEU A 20 -41.17 -28.25 6.25
N ALA A 21 -39.90 -27.87 6.09
CA ALA A 21 -38.84 -28.03 7.08
C ALA A 21 -38.67 -26.84 8.04
N ASP A 22 -39.17 -25.64 7.70
CA ASP A 22 -39.08 -24.41 8.48
C ASP A 22 -40.41 -23.65 8.43
N THR A 23 -41.13 -23.65 9.55
CA THR A 23 -42.50 -23.12 9.64
C THR A 23 -42.61 -21.63 9.32
N ASP A 24 -41.53 -20.86 9.45
CA ASP A 24 -41.54 -19.42 9.17
C ASP A 24 -41.53 -19.11 7.66
N LEU A 25 -41.08 -20.06 6.82
CA LEU A 25 -41.07 -19.91 5.36
C LEU A 25 -42.43 -20.23 4.72
N CYS A 26 -43.34 -20.89 5.45
CA CYS A 26 -44.65 -21.33 4.95
C CYS A 26 -45.76 -20.28 5.02
N ASP A 27 -45.53 -19.10 5.58
CA ASP A 27 -46.59 -18.17 5.94
C ASP A 27 -47.11 -17.31 4.76
N TYR A 28 -47.29 -17.93 3.57
CA TYR A 28 -47.70 -17.22 2.35
C TYR A 28 -48.56 -18.08 1.41
N ASP A 29 -49.88 -18.10 1.64
CA ASP A 29 -50.83 -18.85 0.79
C ASP A 29 -51.36 -18.07 -0.43
N GLU A 30 -51.17 -16.74 -0.52
CA GLU A 30 -51.64 -15.96 -1.67
C GLU A 30 -50.70 -14.79 -2.01
N ILE A 31 -50.28 -14.67 -3.28
CA ILE A 31 -49.86 -13.37 -3.82
C ILE A 31 -51.15 -12.58 -4.06
N ASP A 32 -51.69 -11.95 -3.03
CA ASP A 32 -52.78 -11.00 -3.18
C ASP A 32 -52.24 -9.75 -3.91
N ALA A 33 -52.82 -9.47 -5.08
CA ALA A 33 -52.50 -8.32 -5.92
C ALA A 33 -52.75 -6.94 -5.24
N SER A 34 -53.29 -6.94 -4.01
CA SER A 34 -53.64 -5.73 -3.27
C SER A 34 -52.65 -5.33 -2.16
N ILE A 35 -51.57 -6.08 -1.90
CA ILE A 35 -50.65 -5.78 -0.78
C ILE A 35 -49.72 -4.59 -1.12
N PRO A 36 -49.84 -3.44 -0.42
CA PRO A 36 -48.89 -2.33 -0.53
C PRO A 36 -47.83 -2.44 0.56
N LYS A 37 -46.57 -2.21 0.16
CA LYS A 37 -45.34 -2.06 0.96
C LYS A 37 -44.52 -3.34 1.17
N VAL A 38 -43.29 -3.21 0.67
CA VAL A 38 -42.09 -4.02 0.86
C VAL A 38 -42.06 -4.66 2.25
N LYS A 39 -42.16 -5.99 2.29
CA LYS A 39 -41.59 -6.81 3.36
C LYS A 39 -40.46 -7.60 2.74
N THR A 40 -39.25 -7.37 3.23
CA THR A 40 -38.06 -8.20 2.95
C THR A 40 -38.32 -9.60 3.48
N GLY A 41 -38.59 -10.54 2.60
CA GLY A 41 -38.87 -11.94 2.91
C GLY A 41 -38.96 -12.78 1.64
N TYR A 42 -38.93 -14.10 1.80
CA TYR A 42 -38.97 -15.07 0.70
C TYR A 42 -40.36 -15.11 0.04
N HIS A 43 -40.40 -15.19 -1.29
CA HIS A 43 -41.64 -15.27 -2.07
C HIS A 43 -41.60 -16.43 -3.07
N TRP A 44 -42.77 -16.97 -3.38
CA TRP A 44 -42.96 -18.10 -4.29
C TRP A 44 -43.35 -17.61 -5.68
N THR A 45 -42.76 -18.14 -6.75
CA THR A 45 -43.27 -17.93 -8.12
C THR A 45 -43.36 -19.24 -8.89
N THR A 46 -44.33 -19.32 -9.79
CA THR A 46 -44.45 -20.41 -10.78
C THR A 46 -43.75 -20.05 -12.10
N ASP A 47 -43.11 -18.87 -12.17
CA ASP A 47 -42.38 -18.43 -13.35
C ASP A 47 -41.10 -19.25 -13.57
N ASN A 48 -40.82 -19.53 -14.84
CA ASN A 48 -39.56 -20.12 -15.24
C ASN A 48 -38.38 -19.17 -14.94
N CYS A 49 -37.29 -19.72 -14.41
CA CYS A 49 -36.04 -19.01 -14.23
C CYS A 49 -35.21 -19.12 -15.51
N PHE A 50 -34.88 -17.99 -16.13
CA PHE A 50 -33.99 -17.94 -17.28
C PHE A 50 -32.78 -17.07 -16.94
N ILE A 51 -31.61 -17.52 -17.36
CA ILE A 51 -30.36 -16.79 -17.23
C ILE A 51 -30.03 -16.22 -18.60
N ASP A 52 -29.98 -14.90 -18.68
CA ASP A 52 -29.33 -14.18 -19.75
C ASP A 52 -27.91 -13.81 -19.25
N VAL A 53 -27.03 -13.44 -20.17
CA VAL A 53 -25.75 -12.81 -19.82
C VAL A 53 -25.61 -11.51 -20.58
N LYS A 54 -25.01 -10.52 -19.91
CA LYS A 54 -24.46 -9.33 -20.55
C LYS A 54 -23.03 -9.61 -20.93
N VAL A 55 -22.64 -9.28 -22.15
CA VAL A 55 -21.25 -9.31 -22.60
C VAL A 55 -20.77 -7.88 -22.77
N ASP A 56 -19.72 -7.49 -22.03
CA ASP A 56 -19.10 -6.17 -22.19
C ASP A 56 -18.16 -6.12 -23.40
N ARG A 57 -17.52 -4.97 -23.62
CA ARG A 57 -16.62 -4.75 -24.76
C ARG A 57 -15.33 -5.58 -24.70
N ASP A 58 -14.97 -6.06 -23.52
CA ASP A 58 -13.79 -6.89 -23.29
C ASP A 58 -14.11 -8.40 -23.36
N GLY A 59 -15.37 -8.75 -23.62
CA GLY A 59 -15.83 -10.13 -23.63
C GLY A 59 -16.01 -10.72 -22.22
N ASN A 60 -15.99 -9.91 -21.16
CA ASN A 60 -16.40 -10.38 -19.84
C ASN A 60 -17.92 -10.52 -19.80
N ILE A 61 -18.40 -11.41 -18.94
CA ILE A 61 -19.83 -11.61 -18.76
C ILE A 61 -20.30 -11.15 -17.39
N ALA A 62 -21.50 -10.57 -17.33
CA ALA A 62 -22.29 -10.45 -16.12
C ALA A 62 -23.56 -11.30 -16.28
N ILE A 63 -23.94 -12.00 -15.22
CA ILE A 63 -25.18 -12.78 -15.18
C ILE A 63 -26.36 -11.78 -15.19
N VAL A 64 -27.49 -12.15 -15.81
CA VAL A 64 -28.76 -11.41 -15.70
C VAL A 64 -29.90 -12.40 -15.57
N TYR A 65 -30.75 -12.23 -14.56
CA TYR A 65 -31.96 -13.04 -14.45
C TYR A 65 -33.10 -12.42 -15.24
N ARG A 66 -33.65 -13.18 -16.20
CA ARG A 66 -34.83 -12.76 -16.96
C ARG A 66 -36.10 -13.15 -16.20
N MET A 67 -36.95 -12.16 -15.94
CA MET A 67 -38.23 -12.34 -15.22
C MET A 67 -39.43 -12.14 -16.13
N ASN A 68 -40.52 -12.85 -15.81
CA ASN A 68 -41.84 -12.50 -16.32
C ASN A 68 -42.50 -11.44 -15.41
N ALA A 69 -42.47 -10.19 -15.88
CA ALA A 69 -43.37 -9.07 -15.61
C ALA A 69 -43.75 -8.57 -14.19
N TYR A 70 -43.52 -9.24 -13.05
CA TYR A 70 -44.23 -8.87 -11.80
C TYR A 70 -43.48 -8.48 -10.52
N THR A 71 -42.17 -8.26 -10.50
CA THR A 71 -41.50 -7.74 -9.26
C THR A 71 -40.35 -6.78 -9.55
N SER A 72 -40.63 -5.48 -9.70
CA SER A 72 -39.62 -4.42 -9.83
C SER A 72 -38.99 -3.96 -8.50
N LYS A 73 -39.07 -4.77 -7.43
CA LYS A 73 -38.80 -4.34 -6.04
C LYS A 73 -38.02 -5.32 -5.18
N VAL A 74 -37.43 -6.36 -5.77
CA VAL A 74 -36.50 -7.26 -5.09
C VAL A 74 -35.16 -7.10 -5.81
N MET A 75 -34.07 -6.85 -5.05
CA MET A 75 -32.73 -6.73 -5.62
C MET A 75 -32.36 -8.05 -6.26
N HIS A 76 -32.35 -8.07 -7.59
CA HIS A 76 -31.96 -9.23 -8.38
C HIS A 76 -30.81 -8.82 -9.29
N VAL A 77 -30.09 -9.82 -9.79
CA VAL A 77 -29.11 -9.61 -10.86
C VAL A 77 -29.87 -9.20 -12.12
N ASP A 78 -29.89 -7.91 -12.43
CA ASP A 78 -30.67 -7.29 -13.49
C ASP A 78 -29.78 -6.72 -14.61
N ASP A 79 -30.40 -6.01 -15.56
CA ASP A 79 -29.70 -5.35 -16.67
C ASP A 79 -28.64 -4.33 -16.18
N GLY A 80 -28.74 -3.83 -14.94
CA GLY A 80 -27.80 -2.92 -14.29
C GLY A 80 -26.62 -3.61 -13.59
N THR A 81 -26.54 -4.95 -13.58
CA THR A 81 -25.44 -5.69 -12.94
C THR A 81 -24.08 -5.29 -13.52
N LEU A 82 -23.14 -4.94 -12.61
CA LEU A 82 -21.77 -4.49 -12.94
C LEU A 82 -20.67 -5.49 -12.54
N ASN A 83 -21.04 -6.67 -12.03
CA ASN A 83 -20.11 -7.73 -11.65
C ASN A 83 -19.73 -8.56 -12.88
N TYR A 84 -18.89 -7.99 -13.74
CA TYR A 84 -18.33 -8.69 -14.90
C TYR A 84 -17.17 -9.59 -14.48
N PHE A 85 -17.09 -10.78 -15.07
CA PHE A 85 -15.97 -11.68 -14.92
C PHE A 85 -15.55 -12.29 -16.26
N PRO A 86 -14.26 -12.55 -16.46
CA PRO A 86 -13.75 -13.10 -17.70
C PRO A 86 -14.20 -14.55 -17.90
N VAL A 87 -14.41 -14.95 -19.16
CA VAL A 87 -14.71 -16.33 -19.55
C VAL A 87 -13.87 -16.78 -20.73
N ALA A 88 -13.74 -18.09 -20.89
CA ALA A 88 -13.03 -18.69 -22.02
C ALA A 88 -13.99 -18.91 -23.19
N TRP A 89 -14.00 -17.97 -24.14
CA TRP A 89 -14.78 -18.09 -25.38
C TRP A 89 -14.23 -19.19 -26.29
N GLU A 90 -15.12 -19.93 -26.95
CA GLU A 90 -14.74 -20.94 -27.96
C GLU A 90 -14.36 -20.28 -29.30
N SER A 91 -14.74 -19.02 -29.50
CA SER A 91 -14.37 -18.18 -30.64
C SER A 91 -14.42 -16.70 -30.23
N GLY A 92 -14.81 -15.77 -31.12
CA GLY A 92 -15.07 -14.37 -30.74
C GLY A 92 -16.24 -14.22 -29.77
N PHE A 93 -16.63 -12.97 -29.51
CA PHE A 93 -17.73 -12.64 -28.61
C PHE A 93 -18.64 -11.52 -29.16
N PRO A 94 -19.91 -11.42 -28.69
CA PRO A 94 -20.79 -10.33 -29.06
C PRO A 94 -20.18 -8.95 -28.74
N GLY A 95 -20.10 -8.07 -29.73
CA GLY A 95 -19.58 -6.72 -29.52
C GLY A 95 -18.06 -6.57 -29.67
N GLU A 96 -17.35 -7.66 -29.99
CA GLU A 96 -15.91 -7.66 -30.20
C GLU A 96 -15.48 -6.59 -31.24
N ASN A 97 -14.43 -5.83 -30.92
CA ASN A 97 -13.91 -4.72 -31.74
C ASN A 97 -14.95 -3.65 -32.11
N GLY A 98 -15.96 -3.42 -31.26
CA GLY A 98 -17.02 -2.44 -31.49
C GLY A 98 -18.06 -2.88 -32.53
N ALA A 99 -18.14 -4.18 -32.85
CA ALA A 99 -19.19 -4.71 -33.69
C ALA A 99 -20.58 -4.52 -33.05
N ALA A 100 -21.62 -4.41 -33.87
CA ALA A 100 -22.99 -4.38 -33.36
C ALA A 100 -23.36 -5.71 -32.69
N CYS A 101 -24.19 -5.66 -31.64
CA CYS A 101 -24.71 -6.88 -31.02
C CYS A 101 -25.47 -7.74 -32.05
N PRO A 102 -25.36 -9.08 -31.95
CA PRO A 102 -26.15 -9.98 -32.79
C PRO A 102 -27.65 -9.66 -32.70
N ALA A 103 -28.39 -9.85 -33.80
CA ALA A 103 -29.82 -9.54 -33.84
C ALA A 103 -30.69 -10.33 -32.85
N SER A 104 -30.19 -11.45 -32.31
CA SER A 104 -30.84 -12.23 -31.27
C SER A 104 -30.52 -11.75 -29.83
N CYS A 105 -29.65 -10.76 -29.69
CA CYS A 105 -29.32 -10.11 -28.44
C CYS A 105 -29.89 -8.69 -28.40
N THR A 106 -30.07 -8.17 -27.19
CA THR A 106 -30.47 -6.79 -26.95
C THR A 106 -29.24 -5.96 -26.61
N THR A 107 -28.98 -4.89 -27.35
CA THR A 107 -27.99 -3.88 -26.96
C THR A 107 -28.54 -3.08 -25.80
N LEU A 108 -27.81 -3.03 -24.69
CA LEU A 108 -28.15 -2.25 -23.51
C LEU A 108 -27.60 -0.82 -23.62
N SER A 109 -28.02 0.07 -22.70
CA SER A 109 -27.61 1.47 -22.67
C SER A 109 -26.10 1.65 -22.46
N ASP A 110 -25.47 0.73 -21.72
CA ASP A 110 -24.01 0.69 -21.52
C ASP A 110 -23.24 0.14 -22.75
N GLY A 111 -23.95 -0.27 -23.81
CA GLY A 111 -23.40 -0.86 -25.02
C GLY A 111 -23.12 -2.36 -24.90
N ALA A 112 -23.39 -2.99 -23.75
CA ALA A 112 -23.25 -4.43 -23.59
C ALA A 112 -24.32 -5.19 -24.38
N CYS A 113 -23.97 -6.39 -24.82
CA CYS A 113 -24.91 -7.28 -25.50
C CYS A 113 -25.55 -8.23 -24.48
N LYS A 114 -26.85 -8.03 -24.20
CA LYS A 114 -27.63 -8.98 -23.40
C LYS A 114 -28.17 -10.09 -24.28
N CYS A 115 -27.75 -11.32 -24.02
CA CYS A 115 -28.09 -12.49 -24.81
C CYS A 115 -28.69 -13.58 -23.93
N SER A 116 -29.76 -14.23 -24.38
CA SER A 116 -30.28 -15.41 -23.70
C SER A 116 -29.32 -16.58 -23.81
N THR A 117 -29.18 -17.32 -22.72
CA THR A 117 -28.25 -18.45 -22.67
C THR A 117 -28.95 -19.79 -22.73
N SER A 118 -28.24 -20.79 -23.20
CA SER A 118 -28.55 -22.20 -22.96
C SER A 118 -27.27 -22.91 -22.55
N VAL A 119 -27.31 -23.68 -21.46
CA VAL A 119 -26.20 -24.53 -21.05
C VAL A 119 -26.35 -25.88 -21.73
N GLN A 120 -25.28 -26.35 -22.36
CA GLN A 120 -25.19 -27.68 -22.94
C GLN A 120 -24.06 -28.43 -22.25
N GLU A 121 -24.38 -29.60 -21.72
CA GLU A 121 -23.40 -30.54 -21.17
C GLU A 121 -23.15 -31.65 -22.18
N ALA A 122 -21.88 -31.89 -22.48
CA ALA A 122 -21.46 -32.95 -23.39
C ALA A 122 -20.44 -33.85 -22.72
N VAL A 123 -20.54 -35.15 -22.99
CA VAL A 123 -19.49 -36.12 -22.63
C VAL A 123 -18.22 -35.78 -23.42
N VAL A 124 -17.06 -35.79 -22.75
CA VAL A 124 -15.78 -35.48 -23.41
C VAL A 124 -15.16 -36.75 -24.00
N TYR A 125 -15.22 -37.85 -23.26
CA TYR A 125 -14.73 -39.16 -23.68
C TYR A 125 -15.86 -40.18 -23.63
N ASP A 126 -16.34 -40.65 -24.79
CA ASP A 126 -17.43 -41.65 -24.88
C ASP A 126 -16.85 -43.04 -25.07
N ASN A 127 -16.99 -43.90 -24.05
CA ASN A 127 -16.50 -45.28 -24.03
C ASN A 127 -15.00 -45.45 -24.37
N VAL A 128 -14.21 -44.38 -24.18
CA VAL A 128 -12.75 -44.37 -24.36
C VAL A 128 -12.08 -43.69 -23.18
N MET A 129 -10.87 -44.13 -22.83
CA MET A 129 -10.04 -43.45 -21.85
C MET A 129 -9.45 -42.16 -22.45
N PRO A 130 -9.15 -41.14 -21.63
CA PRO A 130 -8.36 -39.99 -22.07
C PRO A 130 -7.00 -40.47 -22.60
N PRO A 131 -6.48 -39.91 -23.71
CA PRO A 131 -5.25 -40.38 -24.33
C PRO A 131 -3.98 -40.04 -23.53
N SER A 132 -4.06 -39.10 -22.58
CA SER A 132 -2.99 -38.70 -21.67
C SER A 132 -3.56 -37.88 -20.51
N LYS A 133 -2.76 -37.66 -19.45
CA LYS A 133 -3.14 -36.78 -18.34
C LYS A 133 -3.27 -35.33 -18.79
N GLU A 134 -2.41 -34.88 -19.68
CA GLU A 134 -2.39 -33.52 -20.23
C GLU A 134 -3.64 -33.26 -21.07
N ASP A 135 -4.10 -34.24 -21.85
CA ASP A 135 -5.36 -34.16 -22.59
C ASP A 135 -6.57 -34.12 -21.64
N ALA A 136 -6.54 -34.88 -20.55
CA ALA A 136 -7.59 -34.83 -19.53
C ALA A 136 -7.64 -33.46 -18.84
N LEU A 137 -6.51 -32.97 -18.31
CA LEU A 137 -6.41 -31.67 -17.63
C LEU A 137 -6.77 -30.48 -18.52
N SER A 138 -6.47 -30.55 -19.82
CA SER A 138 -6.78 -29.46 -20.76
C SER A 138 -8.21 -29.47 -21.30
N LYS A 139 -8.98 -30.53 -21.08
CA LYS A 139 -10.37 -30.66 -21.60
C LYS A 139 -11.42 -30.79 -20.49
N LEU A 140 -11.08 -31.42 -19.38
CA LEU A 140 -11.96 -31.63 -18.24
C LEU A 140 -11.72 -30.54 -17.20
N HIS A 141 -12.74 -29.72 -16.98
CA HIS A 141 -12.65 -28.56 -16.09
C HIS A 141 -13.73 -28.56 -15.01
N ILE A 142 -14.57 -29.59 -14.98
CA ILE A 142 -15.59 -29.76 -13.95
C ILE A 142 -15.00 -30.70 -12.91
N GLY A 143 -14.85 -30.20 -11.68
CA GLY A 143 -14.37 -30.99 -10.57
C GLY A 143 -15.40 -32.06 -10.17
N SER A 144 -14.94 -33.07 -9.47
CA SER A 144 -15.80 -34.03 -8.77
C SER A 144 -15.27 -34.23 -7.36
N MET A 145 -16.15 -34.63 -6.46
CA MET A 145 -15.73 -35.11 -5.14
C MET A 145 -14.89 -36.37 -5.28
N ASN A 146 -14.08 -36.64 -4.26
CA ASN A 146 -13.44 -37.95 -4.14
C ASN A 146 -14.52 -39.04 -4.15
N VAL A 147 -14.34 -40.08 -4.96
CA VAL A 147 -15.30 -41.18 -5.09
C VAL A 147 -15.59 -41.90 -3.77
N SER A 148 -14.67 -41.83 -2.80
CA SER A 148 -14.90 -42.36 -1.44
C SER A 148 -15.93 -41.57 -0.63
N SER A 149 -16.31 -40.37 -1.07
CA SER A 149 -17.36 -39.56 -0.45
C SER A 149 -18.77 -39.96 -0.90
N TYR A 150 -18.90 -40.89 -1.84
CA TYR A 150 -20.18 -41.46 -2.30
C TYR A 150 -20.47 -42.80 -1.61
N ASP A 151 -21.69 -43.32 -1.77
CA ASP A 151 -22.09 -44.57 -1.12
C ASP A 151 -21.30 -45.76 -1.67
N ALA A 152 -20.99 -46.72 -0.79
CA ALA A 152 -20.20 -47.89 -1.16
C ALA A 152 -20.91 -48.71 -2.25
N GLY A 153 -20.27 -48.84 -3.41
CA GLY A 153 -20.81 -49.56 -4.57
C GLY A 153 -21.33 -48.67 -5.69
N ASP A 154 -21.35 -47.34 -5.52
CA ASP A 154 -21.78 -46.39 -6.55
C ASP A 154 -20.88 -46.38 -7.78
N PHE A 155 -19.60 -46.71 -7.62
CA PHE A 155 -18.61 -46.68 -8.70
C PHE A 155 -17.85 -48.01 -8.82
N SER A 156 -17.55 -48.36 -10.07
CA SER A 156 -16.57 -49.38 -10.44
C SER A 156 -15.33 -48.71 -11.04
N SER A 157 -14.13 -49.05 -10.56
CA SER A 157 -12.89 -48.40 -10.98
C SER A 157 -12.12 -49.22 -12.02
N GLU A 158 -11.59 -48.56 -13.03
CA GLU A 158 -10.70 -49.12 -14.05
C GLU A 158 -9.43 -48.27 -14.17
N TYR A 159 -8.26 -48.86 -13.91
CA TYR A 159 -6.97 -48.17 -14.02
C TYR A 159 -6.30 -48.49 -15.35
N ASP A 160 -5.90 -47.44 -16.07
CA ASP A 160 -5.07 -47.55 -17.27
C ASP A 160 -3.61 -47.20 -16.95
N ALA A 161 -2.73 -48.20 -17.02
CA ALA A 161 -1.31 -48.04 -16.75
C ALA A 161 -0.57 -47.22 -17.82
N ALA A 162 -1.10 -47.11 -19.05
CA ALA A 162 -0.46 -46.34 -20.12
C ALA A 162 -0.63 -44.83 -19.92
N THR A 163 -1.81 -44.42 -19.46
CA THR A 163 -2.16 -43.01 -19.24
C THR A 163 -2.03 -42.62 -17.75
N MET A 164 -1.93 -43.62 -16.86
CA MET A 164 -1.95 -43.48 -15.41
C MET A 164 -3.21 -42.75 -14.90
N ILE A 165 -4.35 -43.05 -15.51
CA ILE A 165 -5.66 -42.50 -15.15
C ILE A 165 -6.53 -43.64 -14.62
N THR A 166 -7.27 -43.38 -13.53
CA THR A 166 -8.33 -44.28 -13.06
C THR A 166 -9.68 -43.71 -13.47
N ALA A 167 -10.47 -44.48 -14.22
CA ALA A 167 -11.87 -44.15 -14.51
C ALA A 167 -12.78 -44.81 -13.47
N HIS A 168 -13.47 -44.00 -12.69
CA HIS A 168 -14.52 -44.43 -11.77
C HIS A 168 -15.87 -44.33 -12.48
N LYS A 169 -16.40 -45.47 -12.90
CA LYS A 169 -17.59 -45.58 -13.74
C LYS A 169 -18.80 -45.93 -12.89
N LYS A 170 -19.83 -45.10 -12.97
CA LYS A 170 -21.14 -45.36 -12.36
C LYS A 170 -21.92 -46.42 -13.14
N ASN A 171 -21.72 -46.46 -14.46
CA ASN A 171 -22.36 -47.40 -15.37
C ASN A 171 -21.33 -48.35 -16.02
N ALA A 172 -21.77 -49.27 -16.87
CA ALA A 172 -20.90 -50.28 -17.48
C ALA A 172 -19.81 -49.70 -18.42
N GLY A 173 -20.02 -48.50 -18.95
CA GLY A 173 -19.11 -47.81 -19.89
C GLY A 173 -18.57 -46.49 -19.33
N ILE A 174 -17.71 -45.82 -20.11
CA ILE A 174 -17.23 -44.47 -19.81
C ILE A 174 -18.25 -43.49 -20.42
N ASP A 175 -18.86 -42.68 -19.56
CA ASP A 175 -19.94 -41.76 -19.89
C ASP A 175 -19.81 -40.45 -19.08
N ALA A 176 -20.81 -39.57 -19.16
CA ALA A 176 -20.82 -38.27 -18.49
C ALA A 176 -20.81 -38.33 -16.95
N ASP A 177 -21.14 -39.49 -16.35
CA ASP A 177 -21.10 -39.71 -14.91
C ASP A 177 -19.79 -40.36 -14.45
N THR A 178 -18.87 -40.62 -15.38
CA THR A 178 -17.54 -41.13 -15.06
C THR A 178 -16.69 -40.02 -14.43
N VAL A 179 -16.01 -40.37 -13.33
CA VAL A 179 -15.02 -39.51 -12.68
C VAL A 179 -13.63 -40.04 -13.01
N PHE A 180 -12.79 -39.19 -13.61
CA PHE A 180 -11.39 -39.51 -13.82
C PHE A 180 -10.56 -39.04 -12.64
N GLU A 181 -9.84 -39.97 -12.05
CA GLU A 181 -8.81 -39.71 -11.05
C GLU A 181 -7.44 -39.75 -11.73
N LEU A 182 -6.67 -38.67 -11.58
CA LEU A 182 -5.30 -38.59 -12.08
C LEU A 182 -4.45 -37.73 -11.16
N VAL A 183 -3.14 -37.95 -11.17
CA VAL A 183 -2.16 -37.14 -10.42
C VAL A 183 -1.35 -36.33 -11.41
N ASP A 184 -1.35 -35.01 -11.27
CA ASP A 184 -0.57 -34.11 -12.13
C ASP A 184 0.92 -34.10 -11.78
N ASP A 185 1.70 -33.30 -12.50
CA ASP A 185 3.16 -33.19 -12.33
C ASP A 185 3.57 -32.56 -10.99
N THR A 186 2.64 -31.88 -10.30
CA THR A 186 2.85 -31.34 -8.95
C THR A 186 2.56 -32.36 -7.86
N GLY A 187 2.05 -33.55 -8.22
CA GLY A 187 1.63 -34.56 -7.27
C GLY A 187 0.21 -34.32 -6.72
N ARG A 188 -0.54 -33.37 -7.28
CA ARG A 188 -1.92 -33.11 -6.91
C ARG A 188 -2.84 -34.14 -7.56
N THR A 189 -3.68 -34.77 -6.75
CA THR A 189 -4.74 -35.65 -7.26
C THR A 189 -5.93 -34.81 -7.70
N HIS A 190 -6.36 -35.01 -8.93
CA HIS A 190 -7.55 -34.42 -9.53
C HIS A 190 -8.64 -35.48 -9.63
N PHE A 191 -9.86 -35.10 -9.29
CA PHE A 191 -11.08 -35.84 -9.58
C PHE A 191 -11.90 -34.99 -10.55
N LEU A 192 -11.98 -35.40 -11.81
CA LEU A 192 -12.56 -34.61 -12.89
C LEU A 192 -13.76 -35.35 -13.47
N ARG A 193 -14.91 -34.68 -13.55
CA ARG A 193 -16.08 -35.26 -14.21
C ARG A 193 -15.84 -35.31 -15.72
N ASN A 194 -16.24 -36.41 -16.37
CA ASN A 194 -16.15 -36.60 -17.82
C ASN A 194 -17.17 -35.76 -18.59
N MET A 195 -17.13 -34.44 -18.40
CA MET A 195 -18.16 -33.55 -18.89
C MET A 195 -17.55 -32.18 -19.21
N ARG A 196 -18.04 -31.59 -20.30
CA ARG A 196 -17.83 -30.18 -20.63
C ARG A 196 -19.17 -29.47 -20.55
N SER A 197 -19.23 -28.39 -19.76
CA SER A 197 -20.37 -27.48 -19.70
C SER A 197 -20.07 -26.26 -20.58
N THR A 198 -20.88 -26.07 -21.61
CA THR A 198 -20.73 -24.97 -22.58
C THR A 198 -21.95 -24.08 -22.51
N VAL A 199 -21.74 -22.79 -22.30
CA VAL A 199 -22.82 -21.80 -22.36
C VAL A 199 -22.88 -21.28 -23.80
N THR A 200 -24.02 -21.50 -24.45
CA THR A 200 -24.29 -20.98 -25.79
C THR A 200 -25.19 -19.75 -25.71
N LEU A 201 -24.83 -18.70 -26.43
CA LEU A 201 -25.65 -17.52 -26.61
C LEU A 201 -26.66 -17.77 -27.75
N GLN A 202 -27.93 -17.91 -27.37
CA GLN A 202 -28.98 -18.38 -28.27
C GLN A 202 -29.12 -17.50 -29.51
N GLY A 203 -29.08 -18.12 -30.70
CA GLY A 203 -29.24 -17.44 -31.99
C GLY A 203 -28.03 -16.64 -32.48
N THR A 204 -26.92 -16.62 -31.73
CA THR A 204 -25.74 -15.80 -32.10
C THR A 204 -24.61 -16.60 -32.75
N GLY A 205 -24.50 -17.89 -32.44
CA GLY A 205 -23.34 -18.73 -32.80
C GLY A 205 -22.15 -18.61 -31.85
N PHE A 206 -22.18 -17.70 -30.87
CA PHE A 206 -21.15 -17.57 -29.84
C PHE A 206 -21.41 -18.50 -28.66
N SER A 207 -20.33 -19.04 -28.11
CA SER A 207 -20.35 -19.86 -26.91
C SER A 207 -19.06 -19.71 -26.14
N PHE A 208 -19.13 -19.93 -24.84
CA PHE A 208 -17.98 -19.96 -23.96
C PHE A 208 -18.08 -21.16 -23.03
N ARG A 209 -16.92 -21.60 -22.54
CA ARG A 209 -16.83 -22.65 -21.53
C ARG A 209 -17.38 -22.10 -20.22
N ASN A 210 -18.32 -22.82 -19.60
CA ASN A 210 -18.81 -22.46 -18.28
C ASN A 210 -17.67 -22.51 -17.25
N SER A 211 -17.72 -21.68 -16.22
CA SER A 211 -16.66 -21.65 -15.20
C SER A 211 -16.53 -23.02 -14.53
N PRO A 212 -15.29 -23.48 -14.27
CA PRO A 212 -15.05 -24.67 -13.44
C PRO A 212 -15.85 -24.57 -12.14
N HIS A 213 -16.53 -25.65 -11.77
CA HIS A 213 -17.29 -25.76 -10.52
C HIS A 213 -17.26 -27.22 -10.05
N PHE A 214 -17.41 -27.42 -8.75
CA PHE A 214 -17.60 -28.74 -8.12
C PHE A 214 -19.07 -29.08 -7.94
N VAL A 215 -19.91 -28.05 -7.77
CA VAL A 215 -21.30 -28.18 -7.35
C VAL A 215 -22.25 -27.88 -8.50
N SER A 216 -23.35 -28.61 -8.58
CA SER A 216 -24.45 -28.28 -9.51
C SER A 216 -24.90 -26.84 -9.28
N LEU A 217 -24.89 -26.04 -10.35
CA LEU A 217 -25.42 -24.66 -10.34
C LEU A 217 -26.96 -24.62 -10.18
N ILE A 218 -27.63 -25.78 -10.24
CA ILE A 218 -29.06 -25.94 -9.97
C ILE A 218 -29.22 -26.66 -8.63
N PRO A 219 -29.68 -25.99 -7.56
CA PRO A 219 -29.71 -26.53 -6.22
C PRO A 219 -30.91 -27.45 -6.04
N THR A 220 -30.69 -28.77 -6.09
CA THR A 220 -31.63 -29.71 -5.49
C THR A 220 -31.30 -29.94 -4.03
N GLU A 221 -30.02 -29.95 -3.64
CA GLU A 221 -29.53 -29.94 -2.25
C GLU A 221 -28.12 -29.33 -2.25
N THR A 222 -27.86 -28.29 -1.45
CA THR A 222 -26.50 -27.75 -1.24
C THR A 222 -26.06 -28.15 0.17
N ASP A 223 -25.13 -29.08 0.27
CA ASP A 223 -24.55 -29.54 1.54
C ASP A 223 -23.35 -28.66 1.94
N VAL A 224 -23.06 -28.53 3.24
CA VAL A 224 -21.86 -27.84 3.75
C VAL A 224 -20.59 -28.42 3.10
N ARG A 225 -20.58 -29.74 2.90
CA ARG A 225 -19.55 -30.46 2.17
C ARG A 225 -19.24 -29.84 0.80
N ASP A 226 -20.27 -29.47 0.04
CA ASP A 226 -20.11 -28.99 -1.34
C ASP A 226 -19.41 -27.61 -1.36
N ALA A 227 -19.72 -26.75 -0.39
CA ALA A 227 -19.06 -25.46 -0.20
C ALA A 227 -17.59 -25.60 0.25
N GLU A 228 -17.28 -26.61 1.08
CA GLU A 228 -15.90 -26.93 1.46
C GLU A 228 -15.08 -27.33 0.22
N TYR A 229 -15.58 -28.22 -0.64
CA TYR A 229 -14.87 -28.63 -1.85
C TYR A 229 -14.65 -27.48 -2.84
N GLU A 230 -15.64 -26.61 -3.03
CA GLU A 230 -15.48 -25.42 -3.88
C GLU A 230 -14.42 -24.46 -3.31
N THR A 231 -14.41 -24.27 -1.98
CA THR A 231 -13.40 -23.43 -1.31
C THR A 231 -12.00 -24.01 -1.45
N GLU A 232 -11.83 -25.31 -1.17
CA GLU A 232 -10.54 -26.00 -1.32
C GLU A 232 -10.04 -25.96 -2.76
N ALA A 233 -10.92 -26.06 -3.75
CA ALA A 233 -10.54 -25.95 -5.15
C ALA A 233 -9.97 -24.58 -5.53
N ILE A 234 -10.55 -23.50 -4.98
CA ILE A 234 -10.04 -22.13 -5.16
C ILE A 234 -8.68 -21.98 -4.46
N LEU A 235 -8.56 -22.48 -3.23
CA LEU A 235 -7.30 -22.43 -2.48
C LEU A 235 -6.19 -23.18 -3.22
N ASP A 236 -6.50 -24.38 -3.72
CA ASP A 236 -5.59 -25.15 -4.56
C ASP A 236 -5.20 -24.38 -5.83
N HIS A 237 -6.15 -23.72 -6.50
CA HIS A 237 -5.85 -22.94 -7.70
C HIS A 237 -4.82 -21.85 -7.42
N TYR A 238 -4.91 -21.17 -6.27
CA TYR A 238 -3.90 -20.20 -5.83
C TYR A 238 -2.59 -20.87 -5.43
N PHE A 239 -2.64 -21.96 -4.67
CA PHE A 239 -1.45 -22.64 -4.15
C PHE A 239 -0.59 -23.25 -5.27
N TYR A 240 -1.23 -23.88 -6.25
CA TYR A 240 -0.58 -24.50 -7.41
C TYR A 240 -0.40 -23.54 -8.60
N ASN A 241 -0.72 -22.25 -8.45
CA ASN A 241 -0.46 -21.27 -9.50
C ASN A 241 1.06 -21.15 -9.76
N ASP A 242 1.44 -21.05 -11.04
CA ASP A 242 2.84 -20.97 -11.45
C ASP A 242 3.60 -19.80 -10.81
N ASN A 243 2.91 -18.69 -10.51
CA ASN A 243 3.52 -17.52 -9.88
C ASN A 243 3.73 -17.67 -8.36
N THR A 244 3.05 -18.61 -7.70
CA THR A 244 3.12 -18.75 -6.24
C THR A 244 4.51 -19.13 -5.75
N ALA A 245 5.13 -20.13 -6.38
CA ALA A 245 6.48 -20.57 -6.01
C ALA A 245 7.57 -19.47 -6.16
N PRO A 246 7.72 -18.80 -7.32
CA PRO A 246 8.71 -17.71 -7.45
C PRO A 246 8.39 -16.51 -6.57
N PHE A 247 7.11 -16.17 -6.39
CA PHE A 247 6.71 -15.10 -5.48
C PHE A 247 7.17 -15.40 -4.04
N LEU A 248 6.85 -16.58 -3.51
CA LEU A 248 7.27 -17.01 -2.18
C LEU A 248 8.79 -17.11 -2.07
N ALA A 249 9.47 -17.63 -3.09
CA ALA A 249 10.92 -17.76 -3.10
C ALA A 249 11.62 -16.40 -2.86
N ILE A 250 11.22 -15.35 -3.59
CA ILE A 250 11.77 -14.00 -3.41
C ILE A 250 11.54 -13.51 -1.97
N ARG A 251 10.31 -13.64 -1.45
CA ARG A 251 9.97 -13.16 -0.10
C ARG A 251 10.71 -13.92 0.99
N PHE A 252 10.85 -15.23 0.87
CA PHE A 252 11.64 -16.02 1.81
C PHE A 252 13.11 -15.61 1.76
N ILE A 253 13.73 -15.52 0.58
CA ILE A 253 15.14 -15.14 0.45
C ILE A 253 15.40 -13.77 1.09
N GLN A 254 14.54 -12.77 0.82
CA GLN A 254 14.62 -11.45 1.43
C GLN A 254 14.58 -11.53 2.97
N ARG A 255 13.63 -12.29 3.54
CA ARG A 255 13.51 -12.48 5.00
C ARG A 255 14.68 -13.23 5.63
N PHE A 256 15.46 -13.96 4.85
CA PHE A 256 16.64 -14.69 5.30
C PHE A 256 17.97 -13.99 4.96
N GLY A 257 17.94 -12.68 4.68
CA GLY A 257 19.12 -11.81 4.73
C GLY A 257 19.77 -11.50 3.37
N ILE A 258 19.04 -11.67 2.27
CA ILE A 258 19.51 -11.33 0.92
C ILE A 258 18.41 -10.53 0.21
N SER A 259 18.60 -9.21 0.12
CA SER A 259 17.60 -8.30 -0.45
C SER A 259 17.47 -8.44 -1.97
N ASN A 260 18.58 -8.72 -2.67
CA ASN A 260 18.67 -8.77 -4.13
C ASN A 260 19.22 -10.12 -4.62
N PRO A 261 18.42 -11.21 -4.56
CA PRO A 261 18.88 -12.53 -4.97
C PRO A 261 19.04 -12.66 -6.48
N THR A 262 19.98 -13.50 -6.93
CA THR A 262 20.11 -13.79 -8.36
C THR A 262 18.90 -14.60 -8.88
N PRO A 263 18.59 -14.51 -10.20
CA PRO A 263 17.55 -15.36 -10.81
C PRO A 263 17.79 -16.86 -10.61
N ALA A 264 19.05 -17.29 -10.54
CA ALA A 264 19.40 -18.68 -10.30
C ALA A 264 19.02 -19.13 -8.87
N PHE A 265 19.22 -18.26 -7.88
CA PHE A 265 18.83 -18.57 -6.50
C PHE A 265 17.31 -18.60 -6.33
N VAL A 266 16.60 -17.64 -6.93
CA VAL A 266 15.12 -17.65 -6.95
C VAL A 266 14.61 -18.95 -7.60
N LEU A 267 15.19 -19.35 -8.73
CA LEU A 267 14.84 -20.59 -9.41
C LEU A 267 15.10 -21.83 -8.53
N ALA A 268 16.22 -21.90 -7.82
CA ALA A 268 16.55 -23.02 -6.95
C ALA A 268 15.54 -23.17 -5.79
N VAL A 269 15.17 -22.06 -5.14
CA VAL A 269 14.20 -22.05 -4.04
C VAL A 269 12.79 -22.36 -4.54
N ALA A 270 12.38 -21.78 -5.67
CA ALA A 270 11.10 -22.10 -6.30
C ALA A 270 11.03 -23.58 -6.72
N THR A 271 12.12 -24.15 -7.24
CA THR A 271 12.21 -25.58 -7.59
C THR A 271 12.11 -26.47 -6.36
N ALA A 272 12.76 -26.09 -5.26
CA ALA A 272 12.66 -26.84 -4.00
C ALA A 272 11.25 -26.80 -3.42
N PHE A 273 10.56 -25.65 -3.51
CA PHE A 273 9.15 -25.54 -3.15
C PHE A 273 8.28 -26.47 -4.00
N ARG A 274 8.43 -26.43 -5.33
CA ARG A 274 7.61 -27.23 -6.26
C ARG A 274 7.87 -28.73 -6.17
N SER A 275 9.13 -29.14 -6.14
CA SER A 275 9.53 -30.55 -6.09
C SER A 275 9.42 -31.17 -4.70
N GLY A 276 9.32 -30.33 -3.66
CA GLY A 276 9.36 -30.78 -2.28
C GLY A 276 10.68 -31.38 -1.83
N SER A 277 11.76 -31.15 -2.59
CA SER A 277 13.07 -31.77 -2.35
C SER A 277 14.22 -30.78 -2.59
N PHE A 278 15.22 -30.81 -1.71
CA PHE A 278 16.46 -30.08 -1.91
C PHE A 278 17.64 -30.91 -1.38
N GLU A 279 18.71 -31.03 -2.16
CA GLU A 279 19.91 -31.77 -1.78
C GLU A 279 21.06 -30.84 -1.43
N ALA A 280 21.62 -31.00 -0.23
CA ALA A 280 22.83 -30.29 0.18
C ALA A 280 23.65 -31.10 1.18
N GLY A 281 24.97 -31.13 0.98
CA GLY A 281 25.89 -31.82 1.89
C GLY A 281 25.62 -33.32 2.04
N GLY A 282 25.13 -33.98 0.99
CA GLY A 282 24.78 -35.41 1.01
C GLY A 282 23.50 -35.74 1.79
N LYS A 283 22.68 -34.74 2.12
CA LYS A 283 21.35 -34.90 2.73
C LYS A 283 20.27 -34.38 1.78
N THR A 284 19.15 -35.07 1.75
CA THR A 284 17.92 -34.63 1.06
C THR A 284 16.95 -34.07 2.10
N PHE A 285 16.43 -32.88 1.86
CA PHE A 285 15.45 -32.18 2.69
C PHE A 285 14.08 -32.21 2.02
N GLY A 286 13.02 -32.34 2.81
CA GLY A 286 11.64 -32.41 2.32
C GLY A 286 11.15 -33.84 2.06
N ASP A 287 9.88 -33.96 1.69
CA ASP A 287 9.15 -35.22 1.49
C ASP A 287 8.77 -35.49 0.03
N GLY A 288 9.28 -34.68 -0.91
CA GLY A 288 9.00 -34.80 -2.33
C GLY A 288 7.62 -34.28 -2.75
N LYS A 289 6.90 -33.57 -1.87
CA LYS A 289 5.58 -32.99 -2.18
C LYS A 289 5.65 -31.49 -2.45
N TYR A 290 4.82 -31.02 -3.36
CA TYR A 290 4.70 -29.60 -3.68
C TYR A 290 4.39 -28.75 -2.44
N GLY A 291 5.02 -27.58 -2.37
CA GLY A 291 4.91 -26.62 -1.29
C GLY A 291 5.61 -27.02 0.01
N ASN A 292 6.56 -27.95 -0.03
CA ASN A 292 7.29 -28.37 1.15
C ASN A 292 8.18 -27.23 1.70
N LEU A 293 7.83 -26.72 2.88
CA LEU A 293 8.58 -25.63 3.52
C LEU A 293 9.95 -26.07 4.05
N GLN A 294 10.16 -27.35 4.37
CA GLN A 294 11.48 -27.84 4.79
C GLN A 294 12.48 -27.81 3.64
N ALA A 295 12.10 -28.29 2.46
CA ALA A 295 12.92 -28.20 1.25
C ALA A 295 13.18 -26.74 0.86
N THR A 296 12.13 -25.91 0.91
CA THR A 296 12.22 -24.47 0.62
C THR A 296 13.19 -23.76 1.56
N ALA A 297 13.04 -23.94 2.88
CA ALA A 297 13.94 -23.33 3.86
C ALA A 297 15.38 -23.86 3.74
N ALA A 298 15.55 -25.16 3.46
CA ALA A 298 16.86 -25.74 3.20
C ALA A 298 17.50 -25.11 1.97
N ALA A 299 16.75 -24.93 0.88
CA ALA A 299 17.25 -24.25 -0.31
C ALA A 299 17.69 -22.82 0.01
N VAL A 300 16.89 -22.04 0.73
CA VAL A 300 17.25 -20.67 1.12
C VAL A 300 18.53 -20.64 1.95
N LEU A 301 18.67 -21.50 2.96
CA LEU A 301 19.77 -21.45 3.92
C LEU A 301 21.06 -22.16 3.45
N LEU A 302 20.94 -23.11 2.51
CA LEU A 302 22.03 -23.99 2.10
C LEU A 302 22.49 -23.76 0.67
N HIS A 303 21.77 -22.97 -0.13
CA HIS A 303 22.23 -22.57 -1.46
C HIS A 303 23.59 -21.87 -1.38
N PRO A 304 24.50 -22.09 -2.35
CA PRO A 304 25.83 -21.47 -2.33
C PRO A 304 25.80 -19.94 -2.20
N GLU A 305 24.80 -19.29 -2.79
CA GLU A 305 24.64 -17.83 -2.71
C GLU A 305 24.40 -17.33 -1.27
N ALA A 306 23.77 -18.13 -0.42
CA ALA A 306 23.51 -17.78 0.98
C ALA A 306 24.71 -18.05 1.92
N ARG A 307 25.77 -18.70 1.43
CA ARG A 307 26.86 -19.22 2.29
C ARG A 307 28.26 -18.83 1.82
N SER A 308 28.39 -18.38 0.58
CA SER A 308 29.69 -18.11 -0.02
C SER A 308 30.27 -16.81 0.52
N VAL A 309 31.36 -16.91 1.29
CA VAL A 309 32.12 -15.76 1.79
C VAL A 309 32.71 -14.89 0.66
N VAL A 310 32.80 -15.43 -0.56
CA VAL A 310 33.25 -14.66 -1.73
C VAL A 310 32.20 -13.61 -2.12
N LEU A 311 30.92 -13.90 -1.88
CA LEU A 311 29.84 -12.95 -2.18
C LEU A 311 29.73 -11.83 -1.16
N ASP A 312 30.33 -11.95 0.03
CA ASP A 312 30.46 -10.83 0.97
C ASP A 312 31.29 -9.67 0.38
N ALA A 313 32.11 -9.95 -0.65
CA ALA A 313 32.86 -8.95 -1.39
C ALA A 313 32.06 -8.27 -2.52
N ASP A 314 30.89 -8.81 -2.90
CA ASP A 314 29.97 -8.16 -3.83
C ASP A 314 29.24 -7.02 -3.09
N PRO A 315 29.41 -5.76 -3.51
CA PRO A 315 28.79 -4.64 -2.82
C PRO A 315 27.25 -4.67 -2.79
N SER A 316 26.62 -5.37 -3.73
CA SER A 316 25.16 -5.44 -3.87
C SER A 316 24.52 -6.60 -3.12
N HIS A 317 25.32 -7.56 -2.64
CA HIS A 317 24.84 -8.74 -1.95
C HIS A 317 24.48 -8.44 -0.48
N GLY A 318 23.63 -9.27 0.12
CA GLY A 318 23.25 -9.15 1.53
C GLY A 318 21.98 -8.32 1.77
N SER A 319 21.82 -7.85 3.01
CA SER A 319 20.66 -7.08 3.45
C SER A 319 20.99 -6.17 4.64
N LEU A 320 20.11 -5.23 4.92
CA LEU A 320 20.00 -4.64 6.25
C LEU A 320 19.30 -5.63 7.19
N ARG A 321 19.66 -5.61 8.47
CA ARG A 321 18.97 -6.39 9.50
C ARG A 321 17.69 -5.68 9.91
N GLU A 322 16.64 -6.44 10.17
CA GLU A 322 15.39 -5.92 10.71
C GLU A 322 15.58 -5.34 12.13
N PRO A 323 14.92 -4.22 12.49
CA PRO A 323 15.08 -3.56 13.79
C PRO A 323 14.92 -4.50 15.00
N LEU A 324 13.84 -5.28 15.05
CA LEU A 324 13.61 -6.19 16.18
C LEU A 324 14.68 -7.28 16.26
N VAL A 325 15.13 -7.78 15.11
CA VAL A 325 16.18 -8.81 15.04
C VAL A 325 17.51 -8.27 15.59
N LYS A 326 17.85 -7.00 15.37
CA LYS A 326 19.05 -6.37 15.94
C LYS A 326 19.02 -6.42 17.48
N VAL A 327 17.91 -6.01 18.09
CA VAL A 327 17.74 -5.97 19.55
C VAL A 327 17.76 -7.39 20.14
N ILE A 328 16.99 -8.32 19.57
CA ILE A 328 16.94 -9.70 20.06
C ILE A 328 18.29 -10.40 19.87
N SER A 329 18.99 -10.17 18.75
CA SER A 329 20.33 -10.71 18.51
C SER A 329 21.34 -10.20 19.54
N LEU A 330 21.32 -8.89 19.85
CA LEU A 330 22.17 -8.31 20.88
C LEU A 330 21.93 -8.98 22.25
N MET A 331 20.67 -9.05 22.68
CA MET A 331 20.29 -9.68 23.95
C MET A 331 20.75 -11.14 24.02
N ARG A 332 20.57 -11.91 22.94
CA ARG A 332 20.97 -13.32 22.90
C ARG A 332 22.49 -13.52 22.92
N ASN A 333 23.21 -12.75 22.11
CA ASN A 333 24.67 -12.89 21.99
C ASN A 333 25.41 -12.39 23.24
N LEU A 334 24.84 -11.44 23.97
CA LEU A 334 25.41 -10.90 25.20
C LEU A 334 24.79 -11.52 26.47
N ASN A 335 24.23 -12.73 26.35
CA ASN A 335 23.69 -13.54 27.45
C ASN A 335 22.72 -12.77 28.36
N PHE A 336 21.68 -12.16 27.79
CA PHE A 336 20.65 -11.49 28.58
C PHE A 336 20.03 -12.45 29.61
N THR A 337 20.05 -12.04 30.88
CA THR A 337 19.48 -12.77 32.00
C THR A 337 18.42 -11.94 32.70
N LYS A 338 17.28 -12.57 33.00
CA LYS A 338 16.23 -11.97 33.82
C LYS A 338 16.59 -12.09 35.29
N TYR A 339 16.21 -11.10 36.09
CA TYR A 339 16.33 -11.21 37.55
C TYR A 339 15.29 -12.12 38.17
N ASN A 340 14.12 -12.22 37.54
CA ASN A 340 13.05 -13.14 37.92
C ASN A 340 12.69 -14.02 36.73
N GLU A 341 12.89 -15.33 36.87
CA GLU A 341 12.60 -16.29 35.80
C GLU A 341 11.11 -16.34 35.43
N ASN A 342 10.22 -15.96 36.34
CA ASN A 342 8.77 -15.95 36.11
C ASN A 342 8.27 -14.67 35.43
N GLU A 343 9.11 -13.63 35.34
CA GLU A 343 8.74 -12.36 34.71
C GLU A 343 8.88 -12.45 33.19
N LEU A 344 7.91 -11.90 32.46
CA LEU A 344 7.97 -11.82 31.01
C LEU A 344 8.75 -10.57 30.61
N VAL A 345 9.65 -10.69 29.65
CA VAL A 345 10.26 -9.51 29.01
C VAL A 345 9.19 -8.86 28.15
N ARG A 346 8.74 -7.69 28.56
CA ARG A 346 7.76 -6.88 27.84
C ARG A 346 8.43 -5.58 27.42
N PHE A 347 8.49 -5.33 26.13
CA PHE A 347 8.86 -4.02 25.61
C PHE A 347 7.78 -3.01 25.99
N ASP A 348 8.16 -1.75 26.22
CA ASP A 348 7.27 -0.65 26.61
C ASP A 348 5.92 -0.69 25.86
N HIS A 349 4.83 -0.54 26.62
CA HIS A 349 3.44 -0.67 26.17
C HIS A 349 3.01 0.42 25.18
N VAL A 350 3.78 1.49 25.00
CA VAL A 350 3.55 2.51 23.94
C VAL A 350 4.24 2.15 22.60
N GLY A 351 4.76 0.93 22.49
CA GLY A 351 4.95 0.26 21.21
C GLY A 351 6.33 0.45 20.61
N LEU A 352 7.07 -0.66 20.53
CA LEU A 352 8.38 -0.75 19.88
C LEU A 352 8.31 -0.35 18.39
N GLU A 353 7.13 -0.38 17.77
CA GLU A 353 6.89 0.13 16.43
C GLU A 353 7.08 1.64 16.31
N ASN A 354 6.80 2.40 17.37
CA ASN A 354 7.04 3.85 17.39
C ASN A 354 8.53 4.14 17.65
N THR A 355 9.19 3.30 18.44
CA THR A 355 10.60 3.48 18.82
C THR A 355 11.58 3.03 17.74
N ILE A 356 11.42 1.82 17.19
CA ILE A 356 12.37 1.25 16.22
C ILE A 356 11.69 0.84 14.90
N GLY A 357 10.40 1.10 14.75
CA GLY A 357 9.66 0.77 13.53
C GLY A 357 9.05 -0.64 13.48
N GLN A 358 9.32 -1.49 14.46
CA GLN A 358 8.87 -2.87 14.42
C GLN A 358 8.52 -3.43 15.81
N MET A 359 7.30 -3.95 15.94
CA MET A 359 6.82 -4.67 17.13
C MET A 359 6.15 -5.98 16.72
N ALA A 360 6.46 -7.08 17.40
CA ALA A 360 5.91 -8.38 17.07
C ALA A 360 4.37 -8.37 17.08
N HIS A 361 3.75 -8.92 16.03
CA HIS A 361 2.29 -9.00 15.83
C HIS A 361 1.55 -7.67 15.67
N MET A 362 2.24 -6.53 15.52
CA MET A 362 1.62 -5.22 15.30
C MET A 362 1.91 -4.69 13.89
N TYR A 363 1.50 -5.45 12.87
CA TYR A 363 1.70 -5.06 11.49
C TYR A 363 0.87 -3.80 11.16
N PRO A 364 1.49 -2.72 10.66
CA PRO A 364 0.78 -1.48 10.38
C PRO A 364 -0.11 -1.57 9.12
N THR A 365 0.17 -2.52 8.24
CA THR A 365 -0.58 -2.74 6.98
C THR A 365 -0.67 -4.23 6.64
N VAL A 366 -1.51 -4.58 5.67
CA VAL A 366 -1.56 -5.93 5.07
C VAL A 366 -0.26 -6.34 4.38
N PHE A 367 0.64 -5.39 4.10
CA PHE A 367 1.97 -5.62 3.52
C PHE A 367 3.07 -5.78 4.57
N SER A 368 2.71 -5.97 5.85
CA SER A 368 3.64 -6.01 6.99
C SER A 368 4.27 -4.63 7.30
N PHE A 369 5.48 -4.61 7.86
CA PHE A 369 6.18 -3.39 8.30
C PHE A 369 6.79 -2.57 7.15
N PHE A 370 7.17 -3.22 6.05
CA PHE A 370 7.87 -2.58 4.95
C PHE A 370 7.56 -3.25 3.62
N LEU A 371 7.65 -2.46 2.55
CA LEU A 371 7.43 -2.95 1.19
C LEU A 371 8.64 -3.76 0.70
N PRO A 372 8.43 -4.98 0.18
CA PRO A 372 9.52 -5.81 -0.35
C PRO A 372 10.25 -5.23 -1.57
N GLU A 373 9.64 -4.26 -2.25
CA GLU A 373 10.18 -3.54 -3.40
C GLU A 373 10.76 -2.16 -3.03
N TYR A 374 10.90 -1.84 -1.74
CA TYR A 374 11.40 -0.54 -1.32
C TYR A 374 12.88 -0.34 -1.70
N ILE A 375 13.17 0.80 -2.33
CA ILE A 375 14.50 1.23 -2.77
C ILE A 375 14.84 2.51 -1.99
N PRO A 376 15.83 2.49 -1.07
CA PRO A 376 16.27 3.72 -0.41
C PRO A 376 17.06 4.62 -1.37
N ALA A 377 17.09 5.91 -1.08
CA ALA A 377 17.95 6.85 -1.77
C ALA A 377 19.44 6.50 -1.56
N GLY A 378 20.26 6.69 -2.60
CA GLY A 378 21.71 6.51 -2.54
C GLY A 378 22.24 5.48 -3.54
N ARG A 379 23.21 4.65 -3.14
CA ARG A 379 23.92 3.74 -4.05
C ARG A 379 23.04 2.65 -4.69
N LEU A 380 21.90 2.34 -4.07
CA LEU A 380 20.97 1.31 -4.54
C LEU A 380 20.06 1.82 -5.67
N THR A 381 19.82 3.14 -5.74
CA THR A 381 18.86 3.76 -6.67
C THR A 381 19.21 3.57 -8.15
N PRO A 382 20.46 3.81 -8.63
CA PRO A 382 20.78 3.69 -10.05
C PRO A 382 20.66 2.27 -10.63
N GLY A 383 20.74 1.26 -9.76
CA GLY A 383 20.62 -0.16 -10.14
C GLY A 383 19.24 -0.75 -9.87
N SER A 384 18.28 0.05 -9.41
CA SER A 384 16.96 -0.40 -8.96
C SER A 384 17.02 -1.55 -7.94
N LEU A 385 18.04 -1.51 -7.07
CA LEU A 385 18.27 -2.53 -6.05
C LEU A 385 17.43 -2.24 -4.82
N VAL A 386 16.79 -3.26 -4.26
CA VAL A 386 15.88 -3.11 -3.12
C VAL A 386 16.63 -3.30 -1.80
N ALA A 387 16.16 -2.61 -0.77
CA ALA A 387 16.55 -2.85 0.63
C ALA A 387 15.32 -2.64 1.50
N PRO A 388 14.41 -3.63 1.59
CA PRO A 388 13.09 -3.49 2.22
C PRO A 388 13.15 -2.90 3.63
N GLU A 389 14.09 -3.39 4.45
CA GLU A 389 14.26 -2.99 5.84
C GLU A 389 14.69 -1.52 5.99
N ALA A 390 15.29 -0.92 4.95
CA ALA A 390 15.68 0.49 4.95
C ALA A 390 14.48 1.43 5.12
N MET A 391 13.26 0.98 4.79
CA MET A 391 12.03 1.75 4.99
C MET A 391 11.79 2.11 6.46
N MET A 392 12.33 1.31 7.38
CA MET A 392 12.21 1.53 8.84
C MET A 392 13.45 2.18 9.45
N VAL A 393 14.47 2.44 8.64
CA VAL A 393 15.78 2.95 9.06
C VAL A 393 15.80 4.46 8.84
N ASP A 394 14.89 5.16 9.51
CA ASP A 394 14.80 6.63 9.51
C ASP A 394 15.44 7.27 10.75
N MET A 395 15.62 8.60 10.70
CA MET A 395 16.37 9.33 11.71
C MET A 395 15.81 9.16 13.14
N PRO A 396 14.51 9.37 13.43
CA PRO A 396 13.98 9.18 14.78
C PRO A 396 14.15 7.75 15.28
N LYS A 397 13.89 6.75 14.41
CA LYS A 397 13.94 5.34 14.79
C LYS A 397 15.37 4.84 14.98
N GLN A 398 16.33 5.34 14.21
CA GLN A 398 17.75 5.00 14.39
C GLN A 398 18.30 5.55 15.71
N VAL A 399 18.02 6.82 16.01
CA VAL A 399 18.47 7.45 17.27
C VAL A 399 17.83 6.75 18.45
N ALA A 400 16.51 6.52 18.42
CA ALA A 400 15.79 5.83 19.48
C ALA A 400 16.25 4.38 19.65
N MET A 401 16.52 3.64 18.57
CA MET A 401 17.06 2.28 18.65
C MET A 401 18.45 2.27 19.30
N LEU A 402 19.35 3.19 18.93
CA LEU A 402 20.69 3.26 19.52
C LEU A 402 20.64 3.69 20.99
N ASN A 403 19.79 4.66 21.34
CA ASN A 403 19.54 5.03 22.73
C ASN A 403 19.02 3.83 23.54
N GLY A 404 18.09 3.06 23.00
CA GLY A 404 17.58 1.85 23.64
C GLY A 404 18.64 0.76 23.80
N ILE A 405 19.50 0.55 22.80
CA ILE A 405 20.64 -0.38 22.91
C ILE A 405 21.65 0.12 23.95
N PHE A 406 21.96 1.41 23.99
CA PHE A 406 22.92 1.99 24.94
C PHE A 406 22.38 1.90 26.36
N SER A 407 21.08 2.18 26.54
CA SER A 407 20.39 1.97 27.81
C SER A 407 20.42 0.51 28.26
N LEU A 408 20.15 -0.43 27.34
CA LEU A 408 20.24 -1.86 27.62
C LEU A 408 21.64 -2.32 28.03
N VAL A 409 22.69 -1.76 27.43
CA VAL A 409 24.09 -2.03 27.80
C VAL A 409 24.42 -1.49 29.19
N LYS A 410 24.06 -0.23 29.48
CA LYS A 410 24.47 0.45 30.71
C LYS A 410 23.62 0.10 31.93
N TYR A 411 22.32 0.04 31.72
CA TYR A 411 21.35 -0.03 32.81
C TYR A 411 20.56 -1.33 32.79
N GLY A 412 20.56 -2.07 31.68
CA GLY A 412 19.77 -3.28 31.50
C GLY A 412 18.39 -2.98 30.92
N PHE A 413 17.47 -3.93 31.02
CA PHE A 413 16.13 -3.82 30.42
C PHE A 413 15.22 -2.93 31.29
N GLU A 414 15.39 -1.62 31.16
CA GLU A 414 14.62 -0.54 31.81
C GLU A 414 14.30 0.59 30.81
N ASP A 415 13.55 1.63 31.22
CA ASP A 415 13.09 2.75 30.38
C ASP A 415 14.03 3.97 30.39
N LYS A 416 15.10 3.95 31.19
CA LYS A 416 16.03 5.06 31.33
C LYS A 416 16.68 5.46 30.01
N ASN A 417 16.74 6.76 29.73
CA ASN A 417 17.42 7.36 28.58
C ASN A 417 17.00 6.76 27.22
N GLY A 418 15.70 6.47 27.05
CA GLY A 418 15.16 5.85 25.83
C GLY A 418 15.29 4.33 25.80
N GLY A 419 15.42 3.70 26.97
CA GLY A 419 15.50 2.25 27.12
C GLY A 419 14.24 1.49 26.69
N PHE A 420 14.39 0.18 26.50
CA PHE A 420 13.33 -0.70 25.98
C PHE A 420 12.35 -1.23 27.04
N GLY A 421 12.63 -1.02 28.32
CA GLY A 421 11.81 -1.49 29.44
C GLY A 421 10.62 -0.58 29.78
N GLU A 422 9.93 -0.89 30.87
CA GLU A 422 8.70 -0.20 31.28
C GLU A 422 8.81 0.33 32.72
N ASN A 423 8.53 1.63 32.91
CA ASN A 423 8.28 2.31 34.20
C ASN A 423 9.27 1.94 35.33
N GLY A 424 10.58 2.06 35.07
CA GLY A 424 11.63 1.85 36.07
C GLY A 424 11.75 0.43 36.64
N ASN A 425 11.06 -0.56 36.08
CA ASN A 425 11.21 -1.96 36.48
C ASN A 425 12.34 -2.61 35.66
N LYS A 426 13.50 -2.84 36.29
CA LYS A 426 14.63 -3.51 35.65
C LYS A 426 14.36 -5.01 35.60
N ILE A 427 13.95 -5.52 34.43
CA ILE A 427 13.54 -6.94 34.26
C ILE A 427 14.76 -7.88 34.16
N GLY A 428 15.87 -7.37 33.67
CA GLY A 428 17.11 -8.14 33.47
C GLY A 428 18.24 -7.29 32.92
N GLU A 429 19.38 -7.93 32.65
CA GLU A 429 20.58 -7.27 32.13
C GLU A 429 21.42 -8.21 31.24
N LEU A 430 22.39 -7.64 30.53
CA LEU A 430 23.32 -8.40 29.70
C LEU A 430 24.41 -9.02 30.59
N GLY A 431 24.55 -10.35 30.55
CA GLY A 431 25.48 -11.11 31.40
C GLY A 431 26.84 -11.39 30.76
N TYR A 432 27.17 -10.80 29.61
CA TYR A 432 28.47 -11.01 28.98
C TYR A 432 29.60 -10.40 29.80
N ALA A 433 30.64 -11.19 30.07
CA ALA A 433 31.87 -10.74 30.70
C ALA A 433 33.06 -11.34 29.94
N SER A 434 34.12 -10.55 29.75
CA SER A 434 35.36 -11.00 29.12
C SER A 434 36.54 -10.90 30.08
N GLY A 435 37.36 -11.95 30.12
CA GLY A 435 38.64 -11.96 30.81
C GLY A 435 39.83 -11.68 29.89
N LEU A 436 39.57 -11.23 28.66
CA LEU A 436 40.59 -10.96 27.64
C LEU A 436 41.17 -9.54 27.78
N ASP A 437 42.28 -9.29 27.09
CA ASP A 437 42.78 -7.93 26.89
C ASP A 437 41.88 -7.14 25.92
N THR A 438 42.11 -5.84 25.76
CA THR A 438 41.26 -4.97 24.92
C THR A 438 41.10 -5.51 23.49
N ALA A 439 42.20 -5.97 22.89
CA ALA A 439 42.18 -6.53 21.54
C ALA A 439 41.34 -7.80 21.46
N GLY A 440 41.54 -8.74 22.39
CA GLY A 440 40.76 -9.98 22.46
C GLY A 440 39.28 -9.75 22.77
N LEU A 441 38.96 -8.79 23.64
CA LEU A 441 37.59 -8.37 23.92
C LEU A 441 36.89 -7.89 22.65
N VAL A 442 37.52 -6.98 21.89
CA VAL A 442 36.93 -6.44 20.66
C VAL A 442 36.80 -7.54 19.60
N ASP A 443 37.75 -8.47 19.49
CA ASP A 443 37.66 -9.61 18.57
C ASP A 443 36.50 -10.56 18.89
N ASP A 444 36.27 -10.83 20.18
CA ASP A 444 35.17 -11.67 20.63
C ASP A 444 33.81 -11.00 20.38
N LEU A 445 33.68 -9.71 20.74
CA LEU A 445 32.49 -8.92 20.44
C LEU A 445 32.25 -8.76 18.93
N ALA A 446 33.30 -8.59 18.12
CA ALA A 446 33.18 -8.55 16.67
C ALA A 446 32.60 -9.87 16.13
N THR A 447 33.05 -11.00 16.67
CA THR A 447 32.50 -12.31 16.33
C THR A 447 31.02 -12.42 16.71
N LEU A 448 30.67 -12.06 17.94
CA LEU A 448 29.31 -12.18 18.47
C LEU A 448 28.29 -11.23 17.82
N LEU A 449 28.67 -9.98 17.58
CA LEU A 449 27.73 -8.92 17.16
C LEU A 449 27.71 -8.71 15.64
N THR A 450 28.85 -8.94 14.97
CA THR A 450 28.99 -8.70 13.52
C THR A 450 29.19 -9.99 12.71
N ALA A 451 29.22 -11.16 13.36
CA ALA A 451 29.62 -12.43 12.75
C ALA A 451 31.05 -12.38 12.15
N GLY A 452 31.95 -11.62 12.79
CA GLY A 452 33.34 -11.47 12.36
C GLY A 452 33.56 -10.55 11.16
N ARG A 453 32.56 -9.76 10.76
CA ARG A 453 32.67 -8.82 9.63
C ARG A 453 33.28 -7.46 9.98
N LEU A 454 33.43 -7.14 11.27
CA LEU A 454 34.04 -5.87 11.70
C LEU A 454 35.37 -5.65 10.99
N SER A 455 35.45 -4.60 10.18
CA SER A 455 36.64 -4.32 9.39
C SER A 455 37.86 -4.05 10.27
N ALA A 456 39.07 -4.34 9.77
CA ALA A 456 40.30 -4.12 10.53
C ALA A 456 40.46 -2.65 10.98
N ASP A 457 40.01 -1.71 10.15
CA ASP A 457 40.02 -0.28 10.46
C ASP A 457 39.02 0.09 11.56
N ASN A 458 37.76 -0.37 11.46
CA ASN A 458 36.76 -0.15 12.51
C ASN A 458 37.17 -0.82 13.83
N ARG A 459 37.74 -2.03 13.76
CA ARG A 459 38.33 -2.73 14.90
C ARG A 459 39.40 -1.88 15.58
N ALA A 460 40.33 -1.31 14.80
CA ALA A 460 41.39 -0.47 15.36
C ALA A 460 40.83 0.78 16.06
N ILE A 461 39.79 1.42 15.50
CA ILE A 461 39.10 2.56 16.13
C ILE A 461 38.52 2.15 17.50
N VAL A 462 37.78 1.03 17.56
CA VAL A 462 37.16 0.56 18.81
C VAL A 462 38.23 0.19 19.85
N VAL A 463 39.28 -0.54 19.48
CA VAL A 463 40.38 -0.90 20.40
C VAL A 463 41.04 0.35 20.98
N ASN A 464 41.40 1.31 20.13
CA ASN A 464 42.04 2.55 20.56
C ASN A 464 41.13 3.39 21.48
N ALA A 465 39.82 3.43 21.19
CA ALA A 465 38.85 4.13 22.01
C ALA A 465 38.73 3.52 23.40
N VAL A 466 38.66 2.19 23.48
CA VAL A 466 38.59 1.45 24.75
C VAL A 466 39.88 1.64 25.56
N ASP A 467 41.05 1.48 24.94
CA ASP A 467 42.34 1.71 25.61
C ASP A 467 42.47 3.15 26.14
N HIS A 468 41.99 4.14 25.37
CA HIS A 468 41.96 5.53 25.79
C HIS A 468 41.07 5.74 27.02
N THR A 469 39.85 5.19 27.02
CA THR A 469 38.91 5.31 28.15
C THR A 469 39.43 4.61 29.41
N ILE A 470 40.01 3.41 29.27
CA ILE A 470 40.63 2.68 30.37
C ILE A 470 41.82 3.47 30.97
N THR A 471 42.60 4.16 30.14
CA THR A 471 43.79 4.87 30.61
C THR A 471 43.44 6.20 31.30
N ASN A 472 42.39 6.88 30.87
CA ASN A 472 42.12 8.27 31.26
C ASN A 472 41.00 8.47 32.32
N ASN A 473 40.22 7.45 32.66
CA ASN A 473 39.22 7.54 33.73
C ASN A 473 39.79 7.10 35.09
N VAL A 474 39.59 7.91 36.14
CA VAL A 474 40.02 7.61 37.52
C VAL A 474 38.77 7.50 38.40
N GLY A 475 38.34 6.29 38.78
CA GLY A 475 37.33 6.15 39.84
C GLY A 475 36.28 5.02 39.75
N PHE A 476 36.16 4.31 38.63
CA PHE A 476 35.31 3.11 38.48
C PHE A 476 36.16 1.91 38.04
N THR A 477 35.59 0.70 38.09
CA THR A 477 36.17 -0.53 37.53
C THR A 477 36.43 -0.32 36.03
N LEU A 478 37.62 0.14 35.70
CA LEU A 478 38.05 0.53 34.33
C LEU A 478 37.72 -0.51 33.25
N ALA A 479 37.68 -1.79 33.61
CA ALA A 479 37.31 -2.90 32.72
C ALA A 479 35.82 -2.94 32.33
N GLU A 480 34.91 -2.51 33.20
CA GLU A 480 33.45 -2.52 32.92
C GLU A 480 33.07 -1.37 31.97
N GLN A 481 33.62 -0.17 32.18
CA GLN A 481 33.42 0.97 31.26
C GLN A 481 34.02 0.70 29.86
N GLY A 482 35.16 0.02 29.80
CA GLY A 482 35.76 -0.39 28.53
C GLY A 482 34.89 -1.39 27.76
N LEU A 483 34.26 -2.32 28.48
CA LEU A 483 33.31 -3.28 27.90
C LEU A 483 32.05 -2.58 27.36
N GLU A 484 31.43 -1.71 28.16
CA GLU A 484 30.25 -0.94 27.76
C GLU A 484 30.54 -0.11 26.50
N LEU A 485 31.68 0.60 26.48
CA LEU A 485 32.07 1.40 25.32
C LEU A 485 32.30 0.53 24.07
N ALA A 486 32.96 -0.62 24.21
CA ALA A 486 33.17 -1.54 23.09
C ALA A 486 31.83 -2.02 22.50
N GLN A 487 30.89 -2.42 23.37
CA GLN A 487 29.55 -2.87 22.96
C GLN A 487 28.77 -1.75 22.26
N GLN A 488 28.77 -0.55 22.81
CA GLN A 488 28.09 0.62 22.24
C GLN A 488 28.70 1.02 20.89
N LEU A 489 30.04 1.14 20.79
CA LEU A 489 30.68 1.52 19.53
C LEU A 489 30.44 0.49 18.44
N ILE A 490 30.58 -0.82 18.73
CA ILE A 490 30.27 -1.89 17.76
C ILE A 490 28.80 -1.81 17.33
N ALA A 491 27.88 -1.52 18.25
CA ALA A 491 26.46 -1.35 17.94
C ALA A 491 26.14 -0.13 17.07
N THR A 492 27.09 0.79 16.80
CA THR A 492 26.92 1.89 15.82
C THR A 492 27.51 1.59 14.45
N THR A 493 28.25 0.47 14.30
CA THR A 493 28.92 0.12 13.05
C THR A 493 27.95 -0.46 12.03
N ALA A 494 28.16 -0.16 10.75
CA ALA A 494 27.36 -0.74 9.67
C ALA A 494 27.43 -2.28 9.64
N GLU A 495 28.53 -2.89 10.08
CA GLU A 495 28.70 -4.34 10.17
C GLU A 495 27.79 -5.01 11.23
N PHE A 496 27.33 -4.26 12.24
CA PHE A 496 26.30 -4.72 13.18
C PHE A 496 24.90 -4.68 12.55
N HIS A 497 24.65 -3.72 11.66
CA HIS A 497 23.32 -3.45 11.08
C HIS A 497 23.07 -4.08 9.72
N SER A 498 24.11 -4.58 9.05
CA SER A 498 24.02 -5.19 7.72
C SER A 498 24.79 -6.50 7.65
N THR A 499 24.62 -7.25 6.57
CA THR A 499 25.45 -8.43 6.25
C THR A 499 26.67 -8.11 5.38
N ASN A 500 26.90 -6.83 5.04
CA ASN A 500 28.01 -6.40 4.19
C ASN A 500 29.32 -6.24 4.94
N ILE A 501 30.42 -6.24 4.16
CA ILE A 501 31.74 -5.79 4.59
C ILE A 501 31.88 -4.27 4.35
N VAL A 502 32.52 -3.59 5.30
CA VAL A 502 32.89 -2.17 5.21
C VAL A 502 34.35 -2.01 4.79
N LYS A 503 34.60 -1.08 3.89
CA LYS A 503 35.96 -0.67 3.48
C LYS A 503 36.16 0.83 3.69
N LYS A 504 37.17 1.22 4.47
CA LYS A 504 37.53 2.63 4.73
C LYS A 504 38.48 3.17 3.66
N GLY A 505 38.47 4.48 3.44
CA GLY A 505 39.43 5.17 2.56
C GLY A 505 38.86 6.09 1.48
N GLY A 506 37.54 6.32 1.45
CA GLY A 506 36.92 7.35 0.61
C GLY A 506 36.95 8.75 1.26
N PRO A 507 36.45 9.79 0.56
CA PRO A 507 36.27 11.11 1.17
C PRO A 507 35.31 11.01 2.37
N ALA A 508 35.51 11.88 3.36
CA ALA A 508 34.53 12.06 4.41
C ALA A 508 33.20 12.50 3.78
N ARG A 509 32.09 11.96 4.29
CA ARG A 509 30.74 12.39 3.94
C ARG A 509 30.62 13.88 4.19
N ALA A 510 30.05 14.58 3.21
CA ALA A 510 29.72 15.98 3.40
C ALA A 510 28.69 16.09 4.53
N VAL A 511 28.91 17.04 5.43
CA VAL A 511 27.82 17.62 6.21
C VAL A 511 27.21 18.64 5.26
N ASP A 512 25.89 18.59 5.04
CA ASP A 512 25.18 19.64 4.29
C ASP A 512 25.30 20.94 5.10
N ASP A 513 26.40 21.65 4.90
CA ASP A 513 26.68 22.95 5.48
C ASP A 513 26.08 23.99 4.55
N SER A 514 24.86 24.41 4.84
CA SER A 514 24.15 25.44 4.10
C SER A 514 24.74 26.85 4.29
N SER A 515 25.96 27.00 4.83
CA SER A 515 26.65 28.28 5.03
C SER A 515 27.28 28.87 3.76
N GLY A 516 26.47 29.03 2.71
CA GLY A 516 26.72 29.97 1.60
C GLY A 516 26.03 31.33 1.84
N SER A 517 26.51 32.38 1.17
CA SER A 517 25.93 33.74 1.10
C SER A 517 24.42 33.84 1.41
N GLN A 518 24.02 34.79 2.26
CA GLN A 518 22.61 35.14 2.51
C GLN A 518 21.84 35.23 1.18
N SER A 519 20.81 34.39 1.04
CA SER A 519 19.87 34.48 -0.07
C SER A 519 18.97 35.71 0.12
N LEU A 520 18.65 36.35 -1.00
CA LEU A 520 17.76 37.52 -1.09
C LEU A 520 16.32 37.12 -1.48
N SER A 521 16.03 35.82 -1.62
CA SER A 521 14.73 35.33 -2.07
C SER A 521 13.70 35.29 -0.94
N PRO A 522 12.45 35.73 -1.14
CA PRO A 522 11.37 35.55 -0.16
C PRO A 522 11.14 34.08 0.12
N TYR A 523 10.91 33.71 1.39
CA TYR A 523 10.63 32.34 1.82
C TYR A 523 9.34 31.79 1.18
N LYS A 524 9.30 30.48 0.89
CA LYS A 524 8.07 29.74 0.55
C LYS A 524 8.11 28.32 1.10
N ALA A 525 6.95 27.74 1.41
CA ALA A 525 6.85 26.34 1.77
C ALA A 525 5.71 25.61 1.05
N VAL A 526 5.95 24.32 0.78
CA VAL A 526 4.96 23.39 0.23
C VAL A 526 4.78 22.24 1.21
N VAL A 527 3.54 21.94 1.58
CA VAL A 527 3.18 20.79 2.41
C VAL A 527 2.38 19.80 1.57
N PHE A 528 2.95 18.63 1.31
CA PHE A 528 2.24 17.50 0.73
C PHE A 528 1.48 16.78 1.84
N LEU A 529 0.14 16.85 1.81
CA LEU A 529 -0.74 16.16 2.75
C LEU A 529 -1.34 14.91 2.09
N MET A 530 -0.84 13.74 2.47
CA MET A 530 -1.31 12.47 1.96
C MET A 530 -2.47 11.90 2.78
N LEU A 531 -3.66 11.80 2.21
CA LEU A 531 -4.78 11.04 2.79
C LEU A 531 -4.71 9.58 2.31
N ALA A 532 -3.98 8.74 3.04
CA ALA A 532 -3.67 7.36 2.62
C ALA A 532 -4.83 6.38 2.87
N GLY A 533 -5.12 5.54 1.87
CA GLY A 533 -6.20 4.56 1.87
C GLY A 533 -7.31 4.85 0.87
N GLY A 534 -7.17 5.85 0.00
CA GLY A 534 -8.18 6.26 -0.97
C GLY A 534 -9.37 6.96 -0.33
N CYS A 535 -9.25 8.27 -0.11
CA CYS A 535 -10.32 9.09 0.46
C CYS A 535 -11.57 9.04 -0.42
N ASP A 536 -12.74 8.77 0.17
CA ASP A 536 -14.02 8.93 -0.53
C ASP A 536 -14.33 10.43 -0.69
N SER A 537 -13.63 11.03 -1.65
CA SER A 537 -13.70 12.46 -1.95
C SER A 537 -15.06 12.90 -2.51
N TYR A 538 -15.91 11.96 -2.89
CA TYR A 538 -17.31 12.22 -3.25
C TYR A 538 -18.19 12.47 -2.02
N GLN A 539 -17.74 12.10 -0.81
CA GLN A 539 -18.32 12.58 0.45
C GLN A 539 -17.75 13.93 0.89
N MET A 540 -16.54 14.27 0.42
CA MET A 540 -15.91 15.54 0.74
C MET A 540 -16.50 16.69 -0.07
N LEU A 541 -16.71 16.50 -1.38
CA LEU A 541 -17.27 17.49 -2.30
C LEU A 541 -18.48 16.90 -3.03
N VAL A 542 -19.67 17.35 -2.64
CA VAL A 542 -20.96 16.85 -3.12
C VAL A 542 -21.62 17.90 -4.04
N PRO A 543 -22.12 17.52 -5.24
CA PRO A 543 -22.87 18.44 -6.10
C PRO A 543 -24.15 18.87 -5.38
N HIS A 544 -24.51 20.16 -5.38
CA HIS A 544 -25.69 20.62 -4.63
C HIS A 544 -26.74 21.30 -5.52
N THR A 545 -26.39 22.45 -6.11
CA THR A 545 -27.27 23.21 -7.01
C THR A 545 -26.63 23.26 -8.38
N CYS A 546 -27.15 22.43 -9.28
CA CYS A 546 -26.57 22.23 -10.60
C CYS A 546 -27.54 22.64 -11.71
N ALA A 547 -26.99 22.99 -12.87
CA ALA A 547 -27.81 23.16 -14.05
C ALA A 547 -28.57 21.86 -14.37
N VAL A 548 -29.76 21.98 -14.93
CA VAL A 548 -30.52 20.86 -15.48
C VAL A 548 -30.64 21.09 -16.98
N VAL A 549 -30.04 20.21 -17.78
CA VAL A 549 -30.16 20.26 -19.24
C VAL A 549 -31.29 19.32 -19.69
N GLY A 550 -32.28 19.87 -20.38
CA GLY A 550 -33.37 19.08 -20.97
C GLY A 550 -34.25 18.36 -19.93
N ASN A 551 -34.41 17.04 -20.10
CA ASN A 551 -35.24 16.17 -19.23
C ASN A 551 -34.40 15.30 -18.28
N GLU A 552 -33.11 15.62 -18.10
CA GLU A 552 -32.21 14.83 -17.26
C GLU A 552 -32.41 15.12 -15.76
N THR A 553 -32.07 14.15 -14.92
CA THR A 553 -32.02 14.34 -13.46
C THR A 553 -30.86 15.26 -13.10
N SER A 554 -31.03 16.08 -12.06
CA SER A 554 -29.93 16.94 -11.62
C SER A 554 -28.75 16.09 -11.14
N LEU A 555 -27.52 16.60 -11.24
CA LEU A 555 -26.33 15.87 -10.82
C LEU A 555 -26.37 15.47 -9.32
N HIS A 556 -27.00 16.29 -8.48
CA HIS A 556 -27.26 15.93 -7.08
C HIS A 556 -28.23 14.75 -6.96
N ASP A 557 -29.28 14.69 -7.77
CA ASP A 557 -30.22 13.57 -7.73
C ASP A 557 -29.56 12.28 -8.22
N GLN A 558 -28.70 12.35 -9.24
CA GLN A 558 -27.84 11.22 -9.64
C GLN A 558 -26.92 10.76 -8.51
N TYR A 559 -26.36 11.71 -7.75
CA TYR A 559 -25.52 11.40 -6.59
C TYR A 559 -26.32 10.61 -5.54
N VAL A 560 -27.50 11.10 -5.16
CA VAL A 560 -28.36 10.41 -4.17
C VAL A 560 -28.76 9.01 -4.66
N GLU A 561 -29.11 8.88 -5.94
CA GLU A 561 -29.51 7.60 -6.53
C GLU A 561 -28.38 6.57 -6.51
N ILE A 562 -27.16 6.95 -6.92
CA ILE A 562 -26.02 6.03 -7.04
C ILE A 562 -25.40 5.72 -5.67
N ARG A 563 -25.43 6.67 -4.74
CA ARG A 563 -24.85 6.52 -3.40
C ARG A 563 -25.76 5.78 -2.43
N GLU A 564 -27.05 5.66 -2.74
CA GLU A 564 -28.03 4.93 -1.93
C GLU A 564 -27.94 5.27 -0.43
N ASP A 565 -27.64 4.28 0.43
CA ASP A 565 -27.59 4.43 1.88
C ASP A 565 -26.32 5.12 2.40
N VAL A 566 -25.33 5.36 1.54
CA VAL A 566 -24.14 6.16 1.86
C VAL A 566 -24.23 7.60 1.31
N ALA A 567 -25.36 8.02 0.73
CA ALA A 567 -25.57 9.40 0.33
C ALA A 567 -25.62 10.34 1.55
N LEU A 568 -25.07 11.56 1.43
CA LEU A 568 -25.25 12.61 2.42
C LEU A 568 -26.55 13.37 2.17
N GLU A 569 -27.25 13.72 3.27
CA GLU A 569 -28.45 14.55 3.18
C GLU A 569 -28.09 15.96 2.71
N LYS A 570 -28.83 16.46 1.71
CA LYS A 570 -28.58 17.73 1.06
C LYS A 570 -28.49 18.90 2.05
N GLU A 571 -29.40 18.93 3.02
CA GLU A 571 -29.52 19.97 4.04
C GLU A 571 -28.39 19.95 5.07
N SER A 572 -27.64 18.84 5.18
CA SER A 572 -26.50 18.72 6.09
C SER A 572 -25.23 19.36 5.54
N LEU A 573 -25.18 19.58 4.22
CA LEU A 573 -23.97 19.99 3.51
C LEU A 573 -23.58 21.44 3.79
N LEU A 574 -22.27 21.67 3.89
CA LEU A 574 -21.67 22.99 4.05
C LEU A 574 -21.49 23.66 2.69
N LEU A 575 -22.37 24.59 2.32
CA LEU A 575 -22.39 25.19 1.00
C LEU A 575 -21.13 26.00 0.66
N ILE A 576 -20.62 25.81 -0.55
CA ILE A 576 -19.58 26.63 -1.18
C ILE A 576 -20.03 27.10 -2.57
N ASN A 577 -19.72 28.35 -2.90
CA ASN A 577 -20.09 28.96 -4.17
C ASN A 577 -19.04 28.62 -5.25
N ALA A 578 -19.51 28.13 -6.39
CA ALA A 578 -18.70 27.79 -7.56
C ALA A 578 -19.16 28.53 -8.83
N THR A 579 -20.00 29.56 -8.72
CA THR A 579 -20.55 30.33 -9.87
C THR A 579 -19.44 30.97 -10.73
N ASP A 580 -18.33 31.39 -10.12
CA ASP A 580 -17.18 31.96 -10.82
C ASP A 580 -16.16 30.88 -11.26
N SER A 581 -16.45 29.60 -10.98
CA SER A 581 -15.67 28.45 -11.42
C SER A 581 -16.26 27.87 -12.69
N ASP A 582 -15.43 27.22 -13.50
CA ASP A 582 -15.87 26.55 -14.73
C ASP A 582 -16.45 25.16 -14.41
N GLN A 583 -17.53 25.12 -13.63
CA GLN A 583 -18.21 23.92 -13.15
C GLN A 583 -19.66 23.83 -13.64
N TYR A 584 -20.19 22.61 -13.68
CA TYR A 584 -21.59 22.37 -14.03
C TYR A 584 -22.59 22.81 -12.94
N CYS A 585 -22.11 22.94 -11.69
CA CYS A 585 -22.91 23.38 -10.57
C CYS A 585 -22.49 24.75 -10.06
N ASP A 586 -23.46 25.63 -9.80
CA ASP A 586 -23.25 26.93 -9.16
C ASP A 586 -22.89 26.77 -7.68
N TRP A 587 -23.40 25.71 -7.04
CA TRP A 587 -23.13 25.40 -5.65
C TRP A 587 -22.77 23.93 -5.45
N PHE A 588 -21.74 23.72 -4.65
CA PHE A 588 -21.36 22.43 -4.08
C PHE A 588 -21.54 22.47 -2.56
N GLY A 589 -21.57 21.28 -1.96
CA GLY A 589 -21.62 21.07 -0.52
C GLY A 589 -20.40 20.33 -0.04
N LEU A 590 -19.74 20.84 0.99
CA LEU A 590 -18.70 20.10 1.72
C LEU A 590 -19.32 19.23 2.82
N HIS A 591 -18.62 18.17 3.20
CA HIS A 591 -19.01 17.31 4.32
C HIS A 591 -19.29 18.13 5.61
N PRO A 592 -20.31 17.79 6.44
CA PRO A 592 -20.69 18.55 7.64
C PRO A 592 -19.58 18.79 8.69
N GLN A 593 -18.53 17.96 8.65
CA GLN A 593 -17.39 18.03 9.57
C GLN A 593 -16.22 18.89 9.07
N LEU A 594 -16.32 19.46 7.87
CA LEU A 594 -15.24 20.22 7.21
C LEU A 594 -15.50 21.75 7.31
N GLN A 595 -15.77 22.23 8.53
CA GLN A 595 -16.18 23.61 8.78
C GLN A 595 -15.01 24.60 8.57
N ASN A 596 -13.81 24.24 9.02
CA ASN A 596 -12.62 25.05 8.81
C ASN A 596 -12.25 25.08 7.32
N LEU A 597 -12.37 23.96 6.59
CA LEU A 597 -12.17 23.95 5.14
C LEU A 597 -13.15 24.89 4.42
N GLN A 598 -14.45 24.84 4.77
CA GLN A 598 -15.45 25.74 4.21
C GLN A 598 -15.11 27.21 4.51
N GLN A 599 -14.70 27.53 5.74
CA GLN A 599 -14.30 28.87 6.12
C GLN A 599 -13.10 29.35 5.28
N LEU A 600 -12.06 28.53 5.14
CA LEU A 600 -10.88 28.86 4.33
C LEU A 600 -11.25 29.08 2.85
N TYR A 601 -12.15 28.28 2.29
CA TYR A 601 -12.66 28.49 0.93
C TYR A 601 -13.35 29.84 0.79
N ASN A 602 -14.22 30.19 1.74
CA ASN A 602 -14.95 31.46 1.74
C ASN A 602 -14.02 32.67 1.98
N GLU A 603 -12.94 32.48 2.74
CA GLU A 603 -11.87 33.48 2.92
C GLU A 603 -10.94 33.60 1.70
N LYS A 604 -11.12 32.75 0.69
CA LYS A 604 -10.25 32.60 -0.48
C LYS A 604 -8.83 32.17 -0.14
N ASP A 605 -8.68 31.41 0.94
CA ASP A 605 -7.45 30.78 1.42
C ASP A 605 -7.44 29.26 1.11
N ALA A 606 -8.46 28.75 0.41
CA ALA A 606 -8.52 27.40 -0.12
C ALA A 606 -9.12 27.38 -1.53
N LEU A 607 -8.67 26.42 -2.35
CA LEU A 607 -9.29 26.06 -3.63
C LEU A 607 -9.49 24.54 -3.67
N LEU A 608 -10.47 24.09 -4.44
CA LEU A 608 -10.77 22.68 -4.66
C LEU A 608 -10.35 22.29 -6.07
N VAL A 609 -10.01 21.02 -6.27
CA VAL A 609 -9.63 20.44 -7.56
C VAL A 609 -10.54 19.25 -7.81
N ALA A 610 -11.41 19.36 -8.81
CA ALA A 610 -12.39 18.35 -9.13
C ALA A 610 -11.85 17.33 -10.14
N ASN A 611 -12.17 16.06 -9.91
CA ASN A 611 -11.82 14.91 -10.76
C ASN A 611 -10.33 14.84 -11.17
N ALA A 612 -9.44 14.96 -10.19
CA ALA A 612 -8.00 14.77 -10.38
C ALA A 612 -7.56 13.34 -10.06
N GLY A 613 -6.35 12.96 -10.46
CA GLY A 613 -5.76 11.69 -10.09
C GLY A 613 -4.51 11.35 -10.90
N VAL A 614 -4.02 10.12 -10.73
CA VAL A 614 -2.91 9.59 -11.53
C VAL A 614 -3.37 9.41 -12.97
N LEU A 615 -2.88 10.27 -13.88
CA LEU A 615 -3.22 10.27 -15.29
C LEU A 615 -2.00 10.72 -16.10
N THR A 616 -1.52 9.91 -17.04
CA THR A 616 -0.30 10.23 -17.82
C THR A 616 -0.60 10.97 -19.12
N LYS A 617 -1.81 10.80 -19.65
CA LYS A 617 -2.35 11.51 -20.81
C LYS A 617 -3.89 11.44 -20.75
N PRO A 618 -4.62 12.34 -21.42
CA PRO A 618 -6.07 12.22 -21.55
C PRO A 618 -6.46 10.86 -22.12
N THR A 619 -7.48 10.22 -21.54
CA THR A 619 -7.98 8.90 -21.93
C THR A 619 -9.51 8.86 -21.83
N ASP A 620 -10.11 7.80 -22.35
CA ASP A 620 -11.54 7.51 -22.26
C ASP A 620 -11.80 6.08 -21.76
N LYS A 621 -13.08 5.75 -21.59
CA LYS A 621 -13.52 4.43 -21.12
C LYS A 621 -13.15 3.26 -22.03
N ASP A 622 -12.78 3.54 -23.28
CA ASP A 622 -12.46 2.50 -24.27
C ASP A 622 -10.96 2.19 -24.26
N ASN A 623 -10.10 3.19 -24.02
CA ASN A 623 -8.64 3.06 -24.15
C ASN A 623 -7.88 3.05 -22.81
N TYR A 624 -8.54 3.36 -21.67
CA TYR A 624 -7.83 3.58 -20.39
C TYR A 624 -6.92 2.44 -19.94
N LYS A 625 -7.24 1.18 -20.27
CA LYS A 625 -6.40 0.02 -19.93
C LYS A 625 -5.09 -0.02 -20.72
N GLU A 626 -5.12 0.36 -21.99
CA GLU A 626 -3.94 0.42 -22.85
C GLU A 626 -3.10 1.66 -22.55
N ASP A 627 -3.78 2.76 -22.22
CA ASP A 627 -3.18 4.07 -21.99
C ASP A 627 -2.57 4.24 -20.60
N THR A 628 -2.96 3.38 -19.65
CA THR A 628 -2.51 3.44 -18.26
C THR A 628 -1.56 2.29 -17.93
N VAL A 629 -0.31 2.61 -17.61
CA VAL A 629 0.70 1.63 -17.15
C VAL A 629 0.64 1.35 -15.64
N THR A 630 -0.05 2.22 -14.90
CA THR A 630 -0.26 2.08 -13.46
C THR A 630 -1.26 0.96 -13.18
N ASN A 631 -0.95 0.08 -12.24
CA ASN A 631 -1.95 -0.84 -11.67
C ASN A 631 -3.01 -0.03 -10.92
N LEU A 632 -4.08 0.33 -11.62
CA LEU A 632 -5.20 1.07 -11.06
C LEU A 632 -5.84 0.29 -9.90
N PHE A 633 -6.42 1.03 -8.96
CA PHE A 633 -7.10 0.50 -7.78
C PHE A 633 -6.20 -0.21 -6.76
N ALA A 634 -4.87 -0.12 -6.89
CA ALA A 634 -3.92 -0.72 -5.95
C ALA A 634 -3.27 0.36 -5.08
N HIS A 635 -3.46 0.29 -3.75
CA HIS A 635 -2.91 1.24 -2.77
C HIS A 635 -1.42 1.49 -2.97
N ASN A 636 -0.60 0.44 -2.98
CA ASN A 636 0.86 0.57 -3.11
C ASN A 636 1.29 1.31 -4.39
N THR A 637 0.63 1.01 -5.51
CA THR A 637 1.01 1.53 -6.83
C THR A 637 0.51 2.96 -6.99
N MET A 638 -0.75 3.24 -6.69
CA MET A 638 -1.32 4.58 -6.88
C MET A 638 -0.82 5.58 -5.84
N GLN A 639 -0.51 5.15 -4.61
CA GLN A 639 0.25 5.98 -3.66
C GLN A 639 1.62 6.38 -4.19
N ARG A 640 2.35 5.40 -4.74
CA ARG A 640 3.67 5.65 -5.32
C ARG A 640 3.56 6.63 -6.47
N GLU A 641 2.63 6.41 -7.41
CA GLU A 641 2.49 7.28 -8.57
C GLU A 641 1.92 8.67 -8.25
N GLY A 642 1.05 8.82 -7.24
CA GLY A 642 0.61 10.14 -6.76
C GLY A 642 1.76 10.96 -6.15
N LYS A 643 2.75 10.30 -5.52
CA LYS A 643 3.95 10.93 -4.95
C LYS A 643 5.03 11.19 -6.00
N ARG A 644 5.12 10.35 -7.02
CA ARG A 644 6.14 10.44 -8.08
C ARG A 644 5.74 11.34 -9.22
N VAL A 645 4.49 11.25 -9.68
CA VAL A 645 4.01 11.85 -10.93
C VAL A 645 4.90 11.43 -12.12
N ASP A 646 5.38 10.19 -12.12
CA ASP A 646 6.29 9.66 -13.15
C ASP A 646 6.11 8.13 -13.34
N PRO A 647 4.94 7.65 -13.84
CA PRO A 647 4.67 6.22 -13.98
C PRO A 647 5.56 5.51 -15.01
N TYR A 648 6.15 6.25 -15.94
CA TYR A 648 7.07 5.73 -16.96
C TYR A 648 8.54 5.74 -16.51
N GLU A 649 8.81 6.19 -15.28
CA GLU A 649 10.15 6.27 -14.71
C GLU A 649 11.15 7.03 -15.57
N ALA A 650 10.74 8.17 -16.15
CA ALA A 650 11.65 9.08 -16.83
C ALA A 650 12.78 9.55 -15.90
N PHE A 651 12.48 9.67 -14.60
CA PHE A 651 13.41 9.99 -13.52
C PHE A 651 13.28 8.92 -12.41
N PRO A 652 13.86 7.73 -12.62
CA PRO A 652 13.66 6.58 -11.74
C PRO A 652 14.14 6.87 -10.31
N GLY A 653 13.33 6.45 -9.34
CA GLY A 653 13.65 6.63 -7.92
C GLY A 653 13.45 8.05 -7.36
N SER A 654 12.92 8.99 -8.14
CA SER A 654 12.62 10.36 -7.70
C SER A 654 11.12 10.59 -7.48
N GLY A 655 10.79 11.55 -6.62
CA GLY A 655 9.44 12.09 -6.45
C GLY A 655 9.29 13.53 -6.91
N VAL A 656 8.05 14.00 -7.00
CA VAL A 656 7.74 15.29 -7.62
C VAL A 656 8.36 16.48 -6.88
N MET A 657 8.29 16.53 -5.54
CA MET A 657 8.94 17.61 -4.77
C MET A 657 10.46 17.45 -4.72
N GLY A 658 10.97 16.22 -4.80
CA GLY A 658 12.40 15.95 -4.93
C GLY A 658 12.98 16.58 -6.19
N ARG A 659 12.33 16.36 -7.35
CA ARG A 659 12.74 16.98 -8.62
C ARG A 659 12.62 18.50 -8.60
N VAL A 660 11.56 19.03 -7.97
CA VAL A 660 11.44 20.49 -7.74
C VAL A 660 12.62 21.01 -6.91
N THR A 661 13.01 20.29 -5.86
CA THR A 661 14.13 20.64 -4.99
C THR A 661 15.45 20.64 -5.78
N ASP A 662 15.70 19.62 -6.61
CA ASP A 662 16.90 19.54 -7.46
C ASP A 662 17.01 20.75 -8.41
N VAL A 663 15.93 21.08 -9.11
CA VAL A 663 15.86 22.23 -10.03
C VAL A 663 16.14 23.54 -9.28
N LEU A 664 15.48 23.75 -8.14
CA LEU A 664 15.65 24.96 -7.34
C LEU A 664 17.07 25.08 -6.78
N HIS A 665 17.68 23.98 -6.35
CA HIS A 665 19.05 23.96 -5.88
C HIS A 665 20.04 24.34 -6.99
N ARG A 666 19.85 23.81 -8.22
CA ARG A 666 20.61 24.23 -9.42
C ARG A 666 20.48 25.72 -9.71
N ASN A 667 19.35 26.31 -9.36
CA ASN A 667 19.05 27.74 -9.52
C ASN A 667 19.45 28.59 -8.31
N ASN A 668 20.32 28.08 -7.42
CA ASN A 668 20.85 28.75 -6.23
C ASN A 668 19.81 29.10 -5.15
N TYR A 669 18.67 28.41 -5.09
CA TYR A 669 17.81 28.45 -3.92
C TYR A 669 18.35 27.51 -2.83
N LYS A 670 18.31 27.97 -1.58
CA LYS A 670 18.53 27.11 -0.42
C LYS A 670 17.25 26.34 -0.12
N THR A 671 17.26 25.04 -0.37
CA THR A 671 16.08 24.17 -0.23
C THR A 671 16.22 23.23 0.98
N SER A 672 15.09 22.81 1.53
CA SER A 672 15.02 21.80 2.59
C SER A 672 13.81 20.89 2.37
N ALA A 673 13.99 19.60 2.64
CA ALA A 673 13.00 18.56 2.39
C ALA A 673 12.82 17.70 3.66
N ILE A 674 11.62 17.73 4.25
CA ILE A 674 11.36 17.19 5.58
C ILE A 674 10.09 16.34 5.58
N SER A 675 10.17 15.11 6.06
CA SER A 675 9.00 14.26 6.26
C SER A 675 8.71 14.08 7.74
N ILE A 676 7.43 14.08 8.11
CA ILE A 676 7.01 13.83 9.50
C ILE A 676 6.66 12.35 9.69
N ASP A 677 7.26 11.70 10.68
CA ASP A 677 7.08 10.29 11.15
C ASP A 677 7.34 9.15 10.15
N SER A 678 7.37 9.43 8.86
CA SER A 678 7.40 8.41 7.80
C SER A 678 8.31 8.82 6.63
N ASN A 679 8.81 7.85 5.88
CA ASN A 679 9.53 8.13 4.63
C ASN A 679 8.53 8.39 3.48
N SER A 680 8.89 9.28 2.56
CA SER A 680 8.12 9.54 1.36
C SER A 680 9.01 9.79 0.15
N ILE A 681 8.80 9.00 -0.91
CA ILE A 681 9.44 9.20 -2.20
C ILE A 681 9.13 10.58 -2.79
N ALA A 682 8.02 11.23 -2.40
CA ALA A 682 7.65 12.55 -2.89
C ALA A 682 8.78 13.60 -2.74
N LEU A 683 9.57 13.49 -1.67
CA LEU A 683 10.66 14.40 -1.34
C LEU A 683 12.01 13.99 -1.95
N VAL A 684 12.14 12.78 -2.48
CA VAL A 684 13.42 12.21 -2.92
C VAL A 684 13.78 12.75 -4.30
N GLY A 685 14.85 13.55 -4.38
CA GLY A 685 15.47 14.00 -5.63
C GLY A 685 16.57 13.07 -6.12
N LYS A 686 17.33 13.52 -7.10
CA LYS A 686 18.49 12.82 -7.64
C LYS A 686 19.63 12.85 -6.63
N PRO A 687 20.27 11.70 -6.31
CA PRO A 687 21.34 11.65 -5.32
C PRO A 687 22.47 12.65 -5.62
N GLY A 688 22.73 13.55 -4.66
CA GLY A 688 23.80 14.55 -4.72
C GLY A 688 23.48 15.83 -5.49
N GLU A 689 22.25 16.01 -6.00
CA GLU A 689 21.83 17.28 -6.63
C GLU A 689 21.23 18.27 -5.63
N SER A 690 20.47 17.80 -4.65
CA SER A 690 19.96 18.61 -3.55
C SER A 690 20.25 17.97 -2.18
N PRO A 691 20.04 18.70 -1.07
CA PRO A 691 20.09 18.12 0.27
C PRO A 691 19.19 16.88 0.38
N THR A 692 19.66 15.86 1.09
CA THR A 692 18.90 14.61 1.25
C THR A 692 17.71 14.85 2.18
N PRO A 693 16.50 14.35 1.86
CA PRO A 693 15.35 14.50 2.74
C PRO A 693 15.62 13.86 4.11
N PHE A 694 15.21 14.55 5.17
CA PHE A 694 15.27 13.99 6.51
C PHE A 694 13.88 13.74 7.07
N ILE A 695 13.81 12.83 8.04
CA ILE A 695 12.57 12.44 8.71
C ILE A 695 12.67 12.94 10.14
N ILE A 696 11.62 13.57 10.65
CA ILE A 696 11.53 14.03 12.04
C ILE A 696 10.27 13.49 12.69
N SER A 697 10.32 13.21 13.99
CA SER A 697 9.14 12.81 14.74
C SER A 697 8.20 13.99 14.90
N LYS A 698 6.88 13.75 14.84
CA LYS A 698 5.87 14.75 15.21
C LYS A 698 6.06 15.28 16.65
N ASN A 699 6.68 14.49 17.53
CA ASN A 699 6.99 14.87 18.91
C ASN A 699 8.27 15.71 19.02
N GLY A 700 9.02 15.88 17.93
CA GLY A 700 10.25 16.66 17.87
C GLY A 700 11.51 15.80 17.88
N ILE A 701 12.60 16.42 18.34
CA ILE A 701 13.93 15.83 18.34
C ILE A 701 14.10 14.95 19.59
N THR A 702 14.57 13.72 19.39
CA THR A 702 15.05 12.86 20.46
C THR A 702 16.56 13.07 20.61
N PRO A 703 17.07 13.56 21.75
CA PRO A 703 18.49 13.72 21.95
C PRO A 703 19.23 12.38 21.86
N PHE A 704 20.39 12.38 21.23
CA PHE A 704 21.22 11.19 21.12
C PHE A 704 22.13 11.06 22.36
N ASN A 705 22.09 9.89 23.01
CA ASN A 705 23.05 9.50 24.05
C ASN A 705 23.22 10.53 25.19
N GLU A 706 22.11 10.90 25.86
CA GLU A 706 22.09 11.93 26.92
C GLU A 706 23.02 11.66 28.12
N ASP A 707 23.34 10.38 28.39
CA ASP A 707 24.27 9.96 29.44
C ASP A 707 25.37 9.09 28.78
N PRO A 708 26.42 9.68 28.22
CA PRO A 708 27.47 8.93 27.53
C PRO A 708 28.36 8.16 28.52
N THR A 709 28.79 6.95 28.17
CA THR A 709 29.67 6.09 29.00
C THR A 709 31.07 6.71 29.23
N THR A 710 31.50 7.60 28.34
CA THR A 710 32.74 8.37 28.45
C THR A 710 32.47 9.84 28.10
N ASN A 711 33.50 10.64 27.86
CA ASN A 711 33.30 12.01 27.36
C ASN A 711 32.44 11.98 26.08
N GLY A 712 31.29 12.67 26.10
CA GLY A 712 30.31 12.62 25.00
C GLY A 712 30.88 13.06 23.66
N THR A 713 31.69 14.12 23.65
CA THR A 713 32.40 14.59 22.44
C THR A 713 33.35 13.54 21.90
N PHE A 714 34.15 12.92 22.77
CA PHE A 714 35.05 11.84 22.38
C PHE A 714 34.30 10.64 21.78
N MET A 715 33.19 10.22 22.40
CA MET A 715 32.37 9.12 21.89
C MET A 715 31.78 9.47 20.51
N GLN A 716 31.27 10.70 20.33
CA GLN A 716 30.76 11.16 19.05
C GLN A 716 31.86 11.17 17.97
N GLU A 717 33.08 11.60 18.30
CA GLU A 717 34.23 11.53 17.37
C GLU A 717 34.52 10.09 16.91
N GLN A 718 34.39 9.10 17.81
CA GLN A 718 34.57 7.69 17.44
C GLN A 718 33.43 7.19 16.56
N ILE A 719 32.17 7.53 16.86
CA ILE A 719 31.01 7.17 16.04
C ILE A 719 31.13 7.78 14.63
N ASP A 720 31.56 9.03 14.55
CA ASP A 720 31.85 9.72 13.30
C ASP A 720 33.00 9.01 12.55
N ALA A 721 34.09 8.61 13.22
CA ALA A 721 35.17 7.86 12.59
C ALA A 721 34.69 6.51 12.01
N LEU A 722 33.78 5.83 12.72
CA LEU A 722 33.18 4.56 12.29
C LEU A 722 32.24 4.70 11.09
N ASN A 723 31.61 5.86 10.87
CA ASN A 723 30.56 6.02 9.85
C ASN A 723 30.81 7.09 8.76
N SER A 724 31.77 7.99 8.95
CA SER A 724 31.96 9.18 8.10
C SER A 724 32.55 8.89 6.72
N ALA A 725 33.36 7.85 6.54
CA ALA A 725 34.04 7.56 5.27
C ALA A 725 34.01 6.06 4.93
N THR A 726 33.77 5.76 3.66
CA THR A 726 33.77 4.41 3.05
C THR A 726 34.23 4.52 1.59
N THR A 727 34.76 3.44 1.01
CA THR A 727 35.14 3.42 -0.42
C THR A 727 33.95 3.11 -1.33
N ALA A 728 34.11 3.30 -2.64
CA ALA A 728 33.08 3.01 -3.65
C ALA A 728 32.71 1.52 -3.74
N ASP A 729 33.63 0.64 -3.37
CA ASP A 729 33.48 -0.82 -3.35
C ASP A 729 33.10 -1.38 -1.96
N SER A 730 32.75 -0.51 -1.00
CA SER A 730 32.09 -0.91 0.25
C SER A 730 30.65 -1.36 -0.03
N GLY A 731 30.12 -2.29 0.77
CA GLY A 731 28.77 -2.82 0.56
C GLY A 731 27.67 -1.77 0.66
N PHE A 732 26.65 -1.89 -0.19
CA PHE A 732 25.62 -0.88 -0.39
C PHE A 732 24.65 -0.76 0.79
N MET A 733 24.35 -1.85 1.49
CA MET A 733 23.49 -1.82 2.69
C MET A 733 24.25 -1.22 3.88
N ALA A 734 25.53 -1.56 4.01
CA ALA A 734 26.42 -0.91 4.98
C ALA A 734 26.54 0.60 4.72
N GLU A 735 26.71 1.00 3.45
CA GLU A 735 26.74 2.40 3.04
C GLU A 735 25.43 3.11 3.40
N THR A 736 24.29 2.49 3.10
CA THR A 736 22.95 3.03 3.41
C THR A 736 22.81 3.29 4.90
N TRP A 737 23.25 2.34 5.75
CA TRP A 737 23.25 2.54 7.20
C TRP A 737 24.15 3.70 7.64
N SER A 738 25.45 3.67 7.28
CA SER A 738 26.41 4.67 7.74
C SER A 738 26.08 6.07 7.24
N SER A 739 25.60 6.20 5.99
CA SER A 739 25.14 7.48 5.44
C SER A 739 23.95 8.03 6.22
N ASN A 740 22.93 7.19 6.46
CA ASN A 740 21.75 7.64 7.18
C ASN A 740 22.07 7.97 8.64
N LEU A 741 22.87 7.17 9.33
CA LEU A 741 23.25 7.43 10.72
C LEU A 741 24.07 8.71 10.85
N PHE A 742 25.09 8.88 10.01
CA PHE A 742 25.93 10.08 10.02
C PHE A 742 25.10 11.34 9.76
N SER A 743 24.27 11.34 8.72
CA SER A 743 23.37 12.45 8.43
C SER A 743 22.37 12.69 9.57
N SER A 744 21.79 11.62 10.13
CA SER A 744 20.81 11.70 11.21
C SER A 744 21.38 12.40 12.43
N LEU A 745 22.57 12.02 12.89
CA LEU A 745 23.19 12.63 14.08
C LEU A 745 23.52 14.11 13.87
N LYS A 746 24.05 14.48 12.69
CA LYS A 746 24.35 15.89 12.37
C LYS A 746 23.10 16.74 12.24
N SER A 747 22.07 16.24 11.54
CA SER A 747 20.79 16.94 11.42
C SER A 747 20.06 17.04 12.76
N ASN A 748 20.15 16.01 13.61
CA ASN A 748 19.55 16.01 14.95
C ASN A 748 20.08 17.17 15.81
N GLU A 749 21.41 17.30 15.88
CA GLU A 749 22.08 18.36 16.63
C GLU A 749 21.71 19.77 16.11
N ALA A 750 21.70 19.95 14.79
CA ALA A 750 21.36 21.23 14.17
C ALA A 750 19.89 21.64 14.39
N LEU A 751 18.97 20.68 14.31
CA LEU A 751 17.53 20.93 14.46
C LEU A 751 17.09 21.10 15.91
N ASP A 752 17.71 20.37 16.85
CA ASP A 752 17.41 20.51 18.28
C ASP A 752 17.58 21.97 18.74
N ALA A 753 18.73 22.56 18.39
CA ALA A 753 19.03 23.95 18.69
C ALA A 753 18.03 24.92 18.05
N ALA A 754 17.60 24.67 16.81
CA ALA A 754 16.63 25.52 16.11
C ALA A 754 15.22 25.41 16.71
N LEU A 755 14.77 24.20 17.03
CA LEU A 755 13.42 23.90 17.51
C LEU A 755 13.21 24.24 18.99
N ALA A 756 14.28 24.34 19.79
CA ALA A 756 14.21 24.70 21.21
C ALA A 756 13.51 26.05 21.44
N SER A 757 13.59 26.99 20.47
CA SER A 757 12.93 28.30 20.54
C SER A 757 11.61 28.40 19.77
N ALA A 758 11.23 27.39 18.99
CA ALA A 758 10.03 27.41 18.15
C ALA A 758 8.81 26.93 18.94
N VAL A 759 7.93 27.87 19.30
CA VAL A 759 6.72 27.65 20.11
C VAL A 759 5.51 28.18 19.35
N THR A 760 4.47 27.36 19.25
CA THR A 760 3.19 27.71 18.62
C THR A 760 2.32 28.54 19.56
N ASN A 761 1.53 29.45 19.01
CA ASN A 761 0.59 30.30 19.75
C ASN A 761 -0.83 29.74 19.74
N VAL A 762 -1.16 28.91 18.76
CA VAL A 762 -2.44 28.21 18.62
C VAL A 762 -2.32 26.80 19.19
N THR A 763 -3.32 26.37 19.95
CA THR A 763 -3.41 24.98 20.41
C THR A 763 -3.87 24.08 19.27
N PHE A 764 -3.06 23.08 18.93
CA PHE A 764 -3.41 22.04 17.97
C PHE A 764 -4.24 20.93 18.65
N PRO A 765 -5.16 20.27 17.93
CA PRO A 765 -5.83 19.09 18.44
C PRO A 765 -4.81 17.98 18.77
N SER A 766 -4.98 17.30 19.90
CA SER A 766 -4.14 16.15 20.30
C SER A 766 -4.45 14.90 19.47
N THR A 767 -4.15 14.97 18.18
CA THR A 767 -4.33 13.94 17.17
C THR A 767 -3.05 13.76 16.38
N LYS A 768 -2.88 12.64 15.66
CA LYS A 768 -1.63 12.39 14.93
C LYS A 768 -1.37 13.46 13.86
N LEU A 769 -2.41 13.87 13.15
CA LEU A 769 -2.28 14.94 12.16
C LEU A 769 -2.07 16.31 12.81
N GLY A 770 -2.75 16.60 13.93
CA GLY A 770 -2.58 17.86 14.68
C GLY A 770 -1.14 18.07 15.13
N ASP A 771 -0.56 17.07 15.81
CA ASP A 771 0.84 17.07 16.24
C ASP A 771 1.80 17.22 15.04
N SER A 772 1.50 16.57 13.92
CA SER A 772 2.35 16.62 12.72
C SER A 772 2.36 18.01 12.08
N LEU A 773 1.20 18.66 11.95
CA LEU A 773 1.10 20.01 11.43
C LEU A 773 1.64 21.05 12.41
N GLU A 774 1.54 20.80 13.72
CA GLU A 774 2.22 21.61 14.74
C GLU A 774 3.74 21.58 14.54
N MET A 775 4.32 20.40 14.32
CA MET A 775 5.75 20.25 14.01
C MET A 775 6.14 21.01 12.73
N VAL A 776 5.35 20.90 11.66
CA VAL A 776 5.57 21.68 10.43
C VAL A 776 5.54 23.18 10.71
N ALA A 777 4.58 23.66 11.50
CA ALA A 777 4.49 25.07 11.87
C ALA A 777 5.72 25.54 12.66
N ARG A 778 6.25 24.71 13.58
CA ARG A 778 7.50 25.01 14.31
C ARG A 778 8.70 25.03 13.38
N LEU A 779 8.80 24.10 12.43
CA LEU A 779 9.89 24.08 11.44
C LEU A 779 9.87 25.34 10.56
N ILE A 780 8.69 25.80 10.13
CA ILE A 780 8.53 27.05 9.39
C ILE A 780 9.06 28.25 10.20
N GLN A 781 8.76 28.35 11.50
CA GLN A 781 9.32 29.42 12.36
C GLN A 781 10.86 29.47 12.36
N THR A 782 11.50 28.30 12.22
CA THR A 782 12.97 28.19 12.22
C THR A 782 13.62 28.48 10.85
N ALA A 783 12.84 28.77 9.80
CA ALA A 783 13.36 28.92 8.44
C ALA A 783 14.51 29.94 8.35
N SER A 784 14.41 31.05 9.08
CA SER A 784 15.46 32.08 9.13
C SER A 784 16.75 31.57 9.79
N THR A 785 16.65 30.83 10.91
CA THR A 785 17.79 30.20 11.60
C THR A 785 18.44 29.11 10.76
N ARG A 786 17.65 28.37 9.99
CA ARG A 786 18.12 27.34 9.05
C ARG A 786 18.62 27.92 7.72
N GLU A 787 18.44 29.23 7.52
CA GLU A 787 18.75 29.96 6.28
C GLU A 787 18.13 29.30 5.02
N VAL A 788 16.88 28.85 5.08
CA VAL A 788 16.21 28.21 3.94
C VAL A 788 15.31 29.17 3.18
N ASP A 789 15.32 29.08 1.86
CA ASP A 789 14.41 29.80 0.97
C ASP A 789 13.13 29.02 0.71
N ARG A 790 13.25 27.69 0.60
CA ARG A 790 12.18 26.78 0.19
C ARG A 790 12.14 25.56 1.08
N ASP A 791 11.05 25.37 1.81
CA ASP A 791 10.80 24.14 2.53
C ASP A 791 9.74 23.27 1.84
N PHE A 792 10.01 21.98 1.77
CA PHE A 792 9.10 20.95 1.28
C PHE A 792 8.83 19.98 2.41
N PHE A 793 7.56 19.88 2.81
CA PHE A 793 7.12 19.02 3.90
C PHE A 793 6.25 17.88 3.37
N TYR A 794 6.40 16.69 3.94
CA TYR A 794 5.47 15.58 3.73
C TYR A 794 4.81 15.18 5.05
N VAL A 795 3.48 15.09 5.04
CA VAL A 795 2.65 14.64 6.15
C VAL A 795 1.65 13.63 5.62
N GLN A 796 1.39 12.57 6.39
CA GLN A 796 0.43 11.53 6.00
C GLN A 796 -0.59 11.27 7.10
N MET A 797 -1.84 11.11 6.70
CA MET A 797 -2.95 10.66 7.53
C MET A 797 -3.58 9.42 6.89
N GLY A 798 -3.54 8.28 7.59
CA GLY A 798 -4.17 7.04 7.15
C GLY A 798 -5.63 6.90 7.61
N GLY A 799 -6.22 5.74 7.30
CA GLY A 799 -7.56 5.37 7.76
C GLY A 799 -8.70 5.71 6.79
N TYR A 800 -8.36 5.96 5.52
CA TYR A 800 -9.33 6.20 4.46
C TYR A 800 -9.73 4.91 3.70
N ASP A 801 -9.21 3.76 4.12
CA ASP A 801 -9.52 2.45 3.50
C ASP A 801 -10.90 1.88 3.89
N THR A 802 -11.96 2.65 3.65
CA THR A 802 -13.30 2.43 4.19
C THR A 802 -14.14 1.47 3.35
N HIS A 803 -13.87 0.17 3.45
CA HIS A 803 -14.70 -0.89 2.85
C HIS A 803 -15.96 -1.23 3.64
N SER A 804 -16.16 -0.63 4.81
CA SER A 804 -17.40 -0.75 5.59
C SER A 804 -17.70 0.56 6.32
N GLU A 805 -18.99 0.79 6.61
CA GLU A 805 -19.48 1.89 7.44
C GLU A 805 -18.84 3.26 7.11
N VAL A 806 -18.80 3.62 5.83
CA VAL A 806 -18.01 4.76 5.32
C VAL A 806 -18.38 6.09 6.00
N LEU A 807 -19.67 6.31 6.27
CA LEU A 807 -20.15 7.54 6.91
C LEU A 807 -19.55 7.74 8.31
N ALA A 808 -19.57 6.71 9.16
CA ALA A 808 -19.04 6.77 10.52
C ALA A 808 -17.51 6.90 10.52
N ASN A 809 -16.84 6.17 9.63
CA ASN A 809 -15.38 6.24 9.51
C ASN A 809 -14.92 7.64 9.06
N LEU A 810 -15.52 8.19 8.00
CA LEU A 810 -15.16 9.51 7.49
C LEU A 810 -15.54 10.64 8.43
N GLN A 811 -16.65 10.54 9.17
CA GLN A 811 -16.97 11.53 10.20
C GLN A 811 -15.81 11.68 11.20
N ASN A 812 -15.25 10.57 11.68
CA ASN A 812 -14.12 10.61 12.61
C ASN A 812 -12.82 11.12 11.96
N ARG A 813 -12.54 10.71 10.71
CA ARG A 813 -11.34 11.17 9.99
C ARG A 813 -11.43 12.66 9.66
N PHE A 814 -12.58 13.15 9.21
CA PHE A 814 -12.77 14.55 8.86
C PHE A 814 -12.78 15.49 10.06
N VAL A 815 -13.21 15.05 11.26
CA VAL A 815 -13.03 15.84 12.49
C VAL A 815 -11.54 16.07 12.79
N GLU A 816 -10.71 15.03 12.67
CA GLU A 816 -9.27 15.15 12.87
C GLU A 816 -8.61 16.01 11.78
N LEU A 817 -8.99 15.80 10.51
CA LEU A 817 -8.51 16.60 9.37
C LEU A 817 -8.85 18.08 9.53
N ASP A 818 -10.13 18.41 9.72
CA ASP A 818 -10.63 19.78 9.78
C ASP A 818 -10.04 20.57 10.95
N GLY A 819 -9.97 19.94 12.13
CA GLY A 819 -9.37 20.55 13.31
C GLY A 819 -7.87 20.83 13.12
N ALA A 820 -7.13 19.92 12.50
CA ALA A 820 -5.70 20.07 12.28
C ALA A 820 -5.38 21.17 11.24
N ILE A 821 -6.09 21.20 10.10
CA ILE A 821 -5.89 22.25 9.08
C ILE A 821 -6.35 23.63 9.58
N GLY A 822 -7.41 23.67 10.40
CA GLY A 822 -7.88 24.90 11.05
C GLY A 822 -6.82 25.48 11.99
N ALA A 823 -6.28 24.65 12.90
CA ALA A 823 -5.20 25.07 13.80
C ALA A 823 -3.94 25.50 13.03
N PHE A 824 -3.54 24.74 12.01
CA PHE A 824 -2.37 25.03 11.18
C PHE A 824 -2.48 26.38 10.46
N SER A 825 -3.60 26.64 9.78
CA SER A 825 -3.82 27.91 9.09
C SER A 825 -3.83 29.10 10.05
N ASN A 826 -4.46 28.96 11.23
CA ASN A 826 -4.49 30.00 12.25
C ASN A 826 -3.09 30.29 12.82
N GLU A 827 -2.29 29.24 13.05
CA GLU A 827 -0.92 29.38 13.53
C GLU A 827 -0.04 30.10 12.50
N LEU A 828 -0.09 29.70 11.23
CA LEU A 828 0.69 30.37 10.18
C LEU A 828 0.22 31.81 9.91
N LYS A 829 -1.08 32.10 10.08
CA LYS A 829 -1.60 33.48 10.07
C LYS A 829 -1.03 34.28 11.24
N ALA A 830 -0.96 33.71 12.44
CA ALA A 830 -0.37 34.35 13.61
C ALA A 830 1.14 34.60 13.47
N GLN A 831 1.84 33.69 12.78
CA GLN A 831 3.25 33.84 12.42
C GLN A 831 3.49 34.87 11.28
N GLY A 832 2.44 35.24 10.54
CA GLY A 832 2.53 36.17 9.41
C GLY A 832 3.14 35.58 8.13
N VAL A 833 3.12 34.25 7.98
CA VAL A 833 3.73 33.51 6.86
C VAL A 833 2.71 32.72 6.04
N TRP A 834 1.42 32.79 6.36
CA TRP A 834 0.36 32.03 5.67
C TRP A 834 0.31 32.28 4.15
N ASP A 835 0.67 33.49 3.70
CA ASP A 835 0.68 33.84 2.28
C ASP A 835 1.83 33.17 1.51
N ASP A 836 2.83 32.66 2.21
CA ASP A 836 4.04 32.02 1.68
C ASP A 836 4.00 30.49 1.79
N VAL A 837 2.87 29.90 2.21
CA VAL A 837 2.72 28.45 2.40
C VAL A 837 1.56 27.92 1.56
N VAL A 838 1.77 26.78 0.91
CA VAL A 838 0.71 26.01 0.25
C VAL A 838 0.68 24.57 0.78
N VAL A 839 -0.51 24.10 1.11
CA VAL A 839 -0.79 22.68 1.37
C VAL A 839 -1.43 22.09 0.12
N VAL A 840 -0.91 20.98 -0.37
CA VAL A 840 -1.49 20.20 -1.49
C VAL A 840 -1.96 18.87 -0.92
N GLU A 841 -3.27 18.67 -0.90
CA GLU A 841 -3.85 17.40 -0.48
C GLU A 841 -3.87 16.41 -1.66
N VAL A 842 -3.46 15.17 -1.37
CA VAL A 842 -3.37 14.07 -2.33
C VAL A 842 -3.85 12.79 -1.66
N SER A 843 -4.53 11.92 -2.41
CA SER A 843 -4.84 10.55 -2.01
C SER A 843 -4.43 9.57 -3.11
N ASP A 844 -4.34 8.29 -2.75
CA ASP A 844 -4.04 7.18 -3.66
C ASP A 844 -4.96 7.25 -4.90
N PHE A 845 -6.25 7.42 -4.61
CA PHE A 845 -7.36 7.47 -5.55
C PHE A 845 -8.64 7.92 -4.82
N ALA A 846 -9.75 8.11 -5.54
CA ALA A 846 -11.08 8.19 -4.93
C ALA A 846 -11.67 6.81 -4.61
N ARG A 847 -12.84 6.79 -3.96
CA ARG A 847 -13.66 5.58 -3.81
C ARG A 847 -14.82 5.55 -4.81
N THR A 848 -15.36 4.35 -5.01
CA THR A 848 -16.51 4.12 -5.89
C THR A 848 -17.70 4.97 -5.47
N LEU A 849 -18.41 5.55 -6.45
CA LEU A 849 -19.71 6.18 -6.15
C LEU A 849 -20.73 5.14 -5.69
N THR A 850 -20.71 3.91 -6.18
CA THR A 850 -21.64 2.88 -5.68
C THR A 850 -21.16 2.31 -4.34
N PRO A 851 -22.04 2.07 -3.35
CA PRO A 851 -21.69 1.35 -2.13
C PRO A 851 -21.38 -0.13 -2.39
N ASN A 852 -20.81 -0.78 -1.37
CA ASN A 852 -20.66 -2.24 -1.27
C ASN A 852 -21.60 -2.80 -0.18
N SER A 853 -21.66 -4.13 -0.04
CA SER A 853 -22.56 -4.80 0.92
C SER A 853 -22.28 -4.50 2.40
N GLY A 854 -21.12 -3.92 2.72
CA GLY A 854 -20.73 -3.52 4.06
C GLY A 854 -21.05 -2.05 4.39
N LYS A 855 -21.86 -1.37 3.56
CA LYS A 855 -22.08 0.09 3.65
C LYS A 855 -20.79 0.89 3.54
N GLY A 856 -19.80 0.32 2.88
CA GLY A 856 -18.56 0.97 2.51
C GLY A 856 -18.54 1.29 1.03
N THR A 857 -17.39 1.76 0.58
CA THR A 857 -17.10 1.98 -0.85
C THR A 857 -15.80 1.29 -1.21
N ASP A 858 -15.61 0.93 -2.47
CA ASP A 858 -14.43 0.22 -2.94
C ASP A 858 -13.46 1.15 -3.67
N HIS A 859 -12.34 0.61 -4.15
CA HIS A 859 -11.30 1.39 -4.82
C HIS A 859 -11.78 1.94 -6.16
N ALA A 860 -11.47 3.21 -6.42
CA ALA A 860 -11.74 3.90 -7.69
C ALA A 860 -10.50 4.66 -8.19
N TRP A 861 -10.69 5.74 -8.95
CA TRP A 861 -9.63 6.41 -9.67
C TRP A 861 -9.65 7.93 -9.46
N GLY A 862 -10.32 8.68 -10.33
CA GLY A 862 -10.43 10.15 -10.26
C GLY A 862 -11.27 10.61 -9.08
N GLY A 863 -10.83 11.68 -8.40
CA GLY A 863 -11.41 12.19 -7.17
C GLY A 863 -11.36 13.71 -7.02
N ASN A 864 -11.86 14.21 -5.89
CA ASN A 864 -11.86 15.63 -5.56
C ASN A 864 -10.87 15.91 -4.43
N TYR A 865 -10.09 16.98 -4.55
CA TYR A 865 -9.00 17.31 -3.63
C TYR A 865 -9.01 18.79 -3.29
N PHE A 866 -8.20 19.22 -2.32
CA PHE A 866 -8.09 20.64 -1.98
C PHE A 866 -6.64 21.12 -1.87
N MET A 867 -6.47 22.43 -2.03
CA MET A 867 -5.25 23.15 -1.68
C MET A 867 -5.57 24.26 -0.68
N LEU A 868 -4.67 24.49 0.28
CA LEU A 868 -4.80 25.56 1.28
C LEU A 868 -3.60 26.50 1.21
N GLY A 869 -3.78 27.78 1.46
CA GLY A 869 -2.69 28.77 1.50
C GLY A 869 -3.20 30.19 1.33
N GLY A 870 -2.56 31.16 1.98
CA GLY A 870 -2.97 32.56 1.93
C GLY A 870 -2.68 33.24 0.59
N GLY A 871 -1.66 32.76 -0.13
CA GLY A 871 -1.30 33.23 -1.46
C GLY A 871 -2.13 32.62 -2.59
N LEU A 872 -3.03 31.68 -2.28
CA LEU A 872 -3.87 31.04 -3.29
C LEU A 872 -4.87 32.03 -3.90
N LYS A 873 -5.17 31.79 -5.17
CA LYS A 873 -6.37 32.32 -5.81
C LYS A 873 -7.56 31.47 -5.38
N GLY A 874 -7.91 31.51 -4.10
CA GLY A 874 -8.92 30.65 -3.50
C GLY A 874 -10.37 31.04 -3.81
N GLY A 875 -11.31 30.23 -3.31
CA GLY A 875 -12.75 30.41 -3.53
C GLY A 875 -13.23 29.96 -4.90
N GLN A 876 -12.49 29.02 -5.53
CA GLN A 876 -12.82 28.43 -6.82
C GLN A 876 -12.59 26.92 -6.81
N ILE A 877 -13.24 26.23 -7.75
CA ILE A 877 -13.05 24.81 -8.04
C ILE A 877 -12.41 24.68 -9.42
N LEU A 878 -11.15 24.23 -9.46
CA LEU A 878 -10.40 23.93 -10.68
C LEU A 878 -10.65 22.49 -11.12
N GLY A 879 -10.20 22.15 -12.34
CA GLY A 879 -10.52 20.87 -12.96
C GLY A 879 -12.00 20.79 -13.35
N LYS A 880 -12.51 19.57 -13.56
CA LYS A 880 -13.89 19.35 -14.04
C LYS A 880 -14.57 18.25 -13.26
N TYR A 881 -15.51 18.63 -12.40
CA TYR A 881 -16.41 17.64 -11.80
C TYR A 881 -17.22 16.96 -12.92
N PRO A 882 -17.45 15.64 -12.88
CA PRO A 882 -18.19 14.96 -13.94
C PRO A 882 -19.60 15.55 -14.10
N GLU A 883 -19.97 15.90 -15.33
CA GLU A 883 -21.31 16.42 -15.65
C GLU A 883 -22.40 15.36 -15.46
N HIS A 884 -22.01 14.08 -15.61
CA HIS A 884 -22.84 12.90 -15.39
C HIS A 884 -22.03 11.83 -14.67
N ILE A 885 -22.68 11.10 -13.78
CA ILE A 885 -22.03 10.05 -12.96
C ILE A 885 -22.71 8.69 -13.01
N THR A 886 -23.81 8.58 -13.77
CA THR A 886 -24.52 7.32 -14.06
C THR A 886 -23.64 6.28 -14.73
N SER A 887 -24.10 5.04 -14.80
CA SER A 887 -23.34 3.92 -15.36
C SER A 887 -22.99 4.07 -16.85
N ASP A 888 -23.77 4.85 -17.60
CA ASP A 888 -23.54 5.18 -19.01
C ASP A 888 -22.68 6.43 -19.22
N ALA A 889 -22.34 7.15 -18.15
CA ALA A 889 -21.53 8.36 -18.22
C ALA A 889 -20.16 8.08 -18.88
N PRO A 890 -19.65 8.99 -19.70
CA PRO A 890 -18.45 8.76 -20.52
C PRO A 890 -17.17 8.52 -19.68
N LEU A 891 -17.13 9.05 -18.45
CA LEU A 891 -16.01 8.89 -17.53
C LEU A 891 -16.19 7.73 -16.55
N ASN A 892 -17.35 7.06 -16.52
CA ASN A 892 -17.60 5.98 -15.57
C ASN A 892 -17.21 4.61 -16.19
N VAL A 893 -16.15 3.99 -15.67
CA VAL A 893 -15.67 2.66 -16.13
C VAL A 893 -16.30 1.50 -15.34
N GLY A 894 -17.47 1.74 -14.75
CA GLY A 894 -18.21 0.77 -13.95
C GLY A 894 -18.04 0.97 -12.45
N ARG A 895 -19.08 0.62 -11.69
CA ARG A 895 -19.20 0.81 -10.23
C ARG A 895 -18.94 2.25 -9.77
N GLY A 896 -19.20 3.25 -10.62
CA GLY A 896 -18.94 4.64 -10.26
C GLY A 896 -17.44 4.95 -10.11
N ARG A 897 -16.59 4.25 -10.87
CA ARG A 897 -15.16 4.55 -10.97
C ARG A 897 -14.98 5.59 -12.07
N ILE A 898 -14.60 6.79 -11.68
CA ILE A 898 -14.51 7.92 -12.59
C ILE A 898 -13.09 8.06 -13.13
N ILE A 899 -12.95 8.21 -14.45
CA ILE A 899 -11.68 8.56 -15.09
C ILE A 899 -11.35 10.02 -14.75
N PRO A 900 -10.16 10.31 -14.20
CA PRO A 900 -9.73 11.67 -13.93
C PRO A 900 -9.61 12.47 -15.22
N THR A 901 -10.05 13.72 -15.18
CA THR A 901 -9.87 14.69 -16.26
C THR A 901 -8.68 15.61 -15.98
N THR A 902 -8.26 15.69 -14.72
CA THR A 902 -7.12 16.50 -14.28
C THR A 902 -6.00 15.59 -13.79
N SER A 903 -4.78 15.74 -14.30
CA SER A 903 -3.61 15.01 -13.78
C SER A 903 -3.00 15.73 -12.58
N TRP A 904 -2.32 14.98 -11.70
CA TRP A 904 -1.36 15.56 -10.74
C TRP A 904 -0.33 16.48 -11.40
N ASP A 905 0.07 16.23 -12.66
CA ASP A 905 0.95 17.13 -13.43
C ASP A 905 0.39 18.57 -13.52
N HIS A 906 -0.94 18.75 -13.58
CA HIS A 906 -1.57 20.08 -13.65
C HIS A 906 -1.28 20.90 -12.39
N LEU A 907 -1.45 20.28 -11.21
CA LEU A 907 -1.23 20.96 -9.94
C LEU A 907 0.25 21.22 -9.72
N TRP A 908 1.10 20.20 -9.91
CA TRP A 908 2.52 20.32 -9.65
C TRP A 908 3.23 21.28 -10.60
N ASN A 909 2.76 21.44 -11.84
CA ASN A 909 3.29 22.44 -12.77
C ASN A 909 3.14 23.88 -12.20
N GLY A 910 1.95 24.24 -11.75
CA GLY A 910 1.70 25.57 -11.19
C GLY A 910 2.35 25.79 -9.82
N VAL A 911 2.40 24.75 -8.97
CA VAL A 911 3.10 24.81 -7.68
C VAL A 911 4.61 24.99 -7.87
N ALA A 912 5.21 24.26 -8.82
CA ALA A 912 6.63 24.36 -9.16
C ALA A 912 7.00 25.77 -9.66
N GLU A 913 6.20 26.33 -10.57
CA GLU A 913 6.40 27.72 -11.03
C GLU A 913 6.30 28.72 -9.87
N TRP A 914 5.32 28.55 -8.97
CA TRP A 914 5.16 29.44 -7.83
C TRP A 914 6.38 29.40 -6.89
N VAL A 915 6.98 28.23 -6.64
CA VAL A 915 8.22 28.17 -5.83
C VAL A 915 9.46 28.67 -6.58
N GLY A 916 9.39 28.93 -7.89
CA GLY A 916 10.45 29.57 -8.65
C GLY A 916 11.16 28.67 -9.68
N VAL A 917 10.54 27.54 -10.06
CA VAL A 917 11.00 26.74 -11.20
C VAL A 917 10.73 27.50 -12.50
N ASP A 918 11.73 27.59 -13.39
CA ASP A 918 11.53 28.11 -14.74
C ASP A 918 10.95 27.01 -15.64
N LEU A 919 9.62 27.03 -15.79
CA LEU A 919 8.91 26.03 -16.60
C LEU A 919 9.32 26.04 -18.08
N ALA A 920 9.92 27.12 -18.60
CA ALA A 920 10.40 27.12 -19.97
C ALA A 920 11.60 26.16 -20.17
N GLN A 921 12.31 25.85 -19.09
CA GLN A 921 13.51 25.01 -19.11
C GLN A 921 13.27 23.64 -18.46
N ASP A 922 12.62 23.62 -17.29
CA ASP A 922 12.64 22.46 -16.39
C ASP A 922 11.25 21.79 -16.24
N ALA A 923 10.21 22.20 -16.98
CA ALA A 923 8.85 21.67 -16.80
C ALA A 923 8.76 20.14 -16.94
N LEU A 924 9.44 19.54 -17.92
CA LEU A 924 9.43 18.09 -18.14
C LEU A 924 10.29 17.31 -17.14
N GLU A 925 11.19 17.98 -16.41
CA GLU A 925 11.88 17.35 -15.30
C GLU A 925 10.94 17.23 -14.11
N VAL A 926 10.24 18.31 -13.76
CA VAL A 926 9.30 18.30 -12.63
C VAL A 926 8.05 17.45 -12.93
N CYS A 927 7.43 17.65 -14.09
CA CYS A 927 6.22 16.97 -14.54
C CYS A 927 6.49 16.24 -15.88
N PRO A 928 7.08 15.02 -15.85
CA PRO A 928 7.48 14.31 -17.07
C PRO A 928 6.34 14.01 -18.05
N ASN A 929 5.11 13.90 -17.55
CA ASN A 929 3.93 13.66 -18.39
C ASN A 929 3.28 14.96 -18.86
N GLY A 930 3.75 16.12 -18.39
CA GLY A 930 3.15 17.43 -18.67
C GLY A 930 3.00 17.73 -20.16
N GLY A 931 3.92 17.24 -20.99
CA GLY A 931 3.85 17.40 -22.46
C GLY A 931 2.67 16.71 -23.14
N ASN A 932 1.92 15.86 -22.43
CA ASN A 932 0.71 15.20 -22.95
C ASN A 932 -0.57 16.02 -22.71
N PHE A 933 -0.48 17.15 -22.01
CA PHE A 933 -1.61 18.01 -21.64
C PHE A 933 -1.44 19.41 -22.24
N ASN A 934 -2.54 20.04 -22.65
CA ASN A 934 -2.52 21.38 -23.27
C ASN A 934 -2.99 22.49 -22.32
N ASP A 935 -3.36 22.11 -21.10
CA ASP A 935 -4.14 22.88 -20.13
C ASP A 935 -3.57 22.76 -18.70
N LEU A 936 -2.27 22.49 -18.58
CA LEU A 936 -1.58 22.50 -17.29
C LEU A 936 -1.78 23.84 -16.58
N PHE A 937 -2.04 23.79 -15.27
CA PHE A 937 -2.17 25.01 -14.48
C PHE A 937 -0.80 25.69 -14.33
N THR A 938 -0.83 27.01 -14.38
CA THR A 938 0.31 27.89 -14.09
C THR A 938 0.19 28.44 -12.67
N ALA A 939 1.25 29.09 -12.18
CA ALA A 939 1.19 29.82 -10.93
C ALA A 939 0.09 30.90 -10.93
N ALA A 940 -0.26 31.48 -12.10
CA ALA A 940 -1.30 32.49 -12.21
C ALA A 940 -2.74 31.92 -12.09
N ASP A 941 -2.90 30.63 -12.36
CA ASP A 941 -4.18 29.93 -12.17
C ASP A 941 -4.39 29.58 -10.69
N LEU A 942 -3.31 29.20 -9.99
CA LEU A 942 -3.33 28.73 -8.60
C LEU A 942 -3.13 29.83 -7.56
N PHE A 943 -2.36 30.88 -7.85
CA PHE A 943 -1.91 31.88 -6.88
C PHE A 943 -2.18 33.33 -7.33
N ASP A 944 -2.43 34.22 -6.37
CA ASP A 944 -2.61 35.64 -6.64
C ASP A 944 -1.24 36.33 -6.82
N PRO A 945 -0.96 37.00 -7.96
CA PRO A 945 0.34 37.63 -8.24
C PRO A 945 0.65 38.84 -7.35
N ALA A 946 -0.33 39.34 -6.59
CA ALA A 946 -0.22 40.52 -5.74
C ALA A 946 -0.20 40.18 -4.24
N GLY A 947 0.39 39.04 -3.85
CA GLY A 947 0.36 38.41 -2.51
C GLY A 947 0.58 39.31 -1.27
N GLY A 948 0.95 40.59 -1.41
CA GLY A 948 0.98 41.57 -0.31
C GLY A 948 -0.24 42.49 -0.15
N ALA A 949 -1.24 42.47 -1.04
CA ALA A 949 -2.32 43.46 -1.03
C ALA A 949 -3.47 43.16 -0.04
N ARG A 950 -3.76 41.88 0.25
CA ARG A 950 -4.86 41.49 1.16
C ARG A 950 -4.57 41.78 2.64
N MET A 951 -3.29 41.87 3.03
CA MET A 951 -2.88 42.25 4.38
C MET A 951 -3.35 43.68 4.76
N ARG A 952 -3.42 44.60 3.78
CA ARG A 952 -3.91 45.99 4.02
C ARG A 952 -5.41 46.08 4.27
N GLU A 953 -6.23 45.17 3.72
CA GLU A 953 -7.68 45.17 3.99
C GLU A 953 -8.04 44.43 5.29
N ARG A 954 -7.29 43.38 5.67
CA ARG A 954 -7.52 42.67 6.95
C ARG A 954 -7.10 43.51 8.17
N PHE A 955 -6.02 44.30 8.10
CA PHE A 955 -5.62 45.22 9.19
C PHE A 955 -6.58 46.40 9.40
N LEU A 956 -7.42 46.73 8.42
CA LEU A 956 -8.41 47.82 8.53
C LEU A 956 -9.79 47.33 9.01
N ARG A 957 -9.97 46.02 9.22
CA ARG A 957 -11.24 45.40 9.65
C ARG A 957 -11.22 44.78 11.06
N ASN A 958 -10.10 44.84 11.78
CA ASN A 958 -9.99 44.46 13.19
C ASN A 958 -9.89 45.67 14.10
#